data_AF-A0A9N9QDX2-F1
#
_entry.id   AF-A0A9N9QDX2-F1
#
_cell.length_a   1.000
_cell.length_b   1.000
_cell.length_c   1.000
_cell.angle_alpha   90.00
_cell.angle_beta   90.00
_cell.angle_gamma   90.00
#
_symmetry.space_group_name_H-M   'P 1'
#
loop_
_entity.id
_entity.type
_entity.pdbx_description
1 polymer ?
#
loop_
_entity_poly.entity_id
_entity_poly.type
_entity_poly.pdbx_seq_one_letter_code
_entity_poly.pdbx_strand_id
1 'polypeptide(L)'
;MAESFYDFEREKLKSNIYFDALNGMSISLFTNLRKLSQIEANSLLDENVSDDEGQNWTPLAAAARYGHENVIRILLSKFQPNIEQECTVKFDGYVIEGATALWCAACAGHLNIVKILVKVGADVNHATKTNSTPLRAACFEGRLDIVKYLAGHKADIHIANKYNNTCLMIAAYKGQVDVVSFLLESGANPNERALCGATALHFSAECGHVEIVKELLDYNAEFYSNDTGMTPIKAAAERTRSQVVEYLIDRPEISKEDSVEALELLGASFANDKENYCLINAYKYLHQSMALRFNDPNNVISKPIYPPIPAYGNWIETQNMAELEALKENSNGLHMESLTIRERILGVHNPELPHPIIYRGAVFADNARFDRCLELWLHGLKLRQLNHISVVKDLLRFAQVFSQMIHVGVQLTYQQVIEVLSAAIIELERNKDKLTAPGPKDPPETVMDEIESNLTTALYILTILTKLMKTCNEEERFNVQRMVFALNQLQLTLRNGQTLLHLACNAETPVDDFHTSDICKFPCAETTRLLIQCGANVNAMDKKRNTPLHVIVSYHKAISDFLTLHSIITDLTEHGAHTDIVNNDGESPLEASTTGVAEIILKTQIKISLKCIAANAVKIHKIPYLGQVPSGLEEFIELHGKGIERWEKNRSRLKSL
;
A
#
# COMPACT_ATOMS: atom_id res chain seq x y z
N MET A 1 38.68 7.33 -26.31
CA MET A 1 38.56 6.22 -27.28
C MET A 1 39.22 4.94 -26.79
N ALA A 2 40.48 4.95 -26.33
CA ALA A 2 41.10 3.75 -25.75
C ALA A 2 40.50 3.37 -24.38
N GLU A 3 40.28 4.34 -23.49
CA GLU A 3 39.61 4.11 -22.19
C GLU A 3 38.17 3.60 -22.36
N SER A 4 37.38 4.24 -23.23
CA SER A 4 36.00 3.80 -23.54
C SER A 4 35.89 2.40 -24.14
N PHE A 5 36.93 1.93 -24.85
CA PHE A 5 36.97 0.56 -25.41
C PHE A 5 37.40 -0.47 -24.35
N TYR A 6 38.34 -0.09 -23.49
CA TYR A 6 38.78 -0.91 -22.36
C TYR A 6 37.64 -1.15 -21.37
N ASP A 7 36.88 -0.10 -21.03
CA ASP A 7 35.71 -0.20 -20.15
C ASP A 7 34.62 -1.11 -20.75
N PHE A 8 34.40 -1.05 -22.06
CA PHE A 8 33.45 -1.90 -22.76
C PHE A 8 33.82 -3.39 -22.72
N GLU A 9 35.08 -3.73 -23.02
CA GLU A 9 35.56 -5.13 -22.96
C GLU A 9 35.57 -5.67 -21.53
N ARG A 10 35.87 -4.83 -20.54
CA ARG A 10 35.80 -5.20 -19.11
C ARG A 10 34.38 -5.52 -18.67
N GLU A 11 33.41 -4.67 -19.00
CA GLU A 11 31.99 -4.89 -18.67
C GLU A 11 31.46 -6.15 -19.38
N LYS A 12 31.80 -6.36 -20.64
CA LYS A 12 31.44 -7.59 -21.37
C LYS A 12 32.02 -8.84 -20.70
N LEU A 13 33.28 -8.79 -20.26
CA LEU A 13 33.92 -9.90 -19.57
C LEU A 13 33.24 -10.19 -18.22
N LYS A 14 32.93 -9.13 -17.46
CA LYS A 14 32.18 -9.21 -16.20
C LYS A 14 30.81 -9.88 -16.39
N SER A 15 30.03 -9.44 -17.38
CA SER A 15 28.74 -10.06 -17.72
C SER A 15 28.91 -11.54 -18.09
N ASN A 16 29.92 -11.87 -18.91
CA ASN A 16 30.18 -13.27 -19.28
C ASN A 16 30.52 -14.15 -18.07
N ILE A 17 31.35 -13.66 -17.14
CA ILE A 17 31.70 -14.39 -15.91
C ILE A 17 30.43 -14.62 -15.07
N TYR A 18 29.59 -13.60 -14.92
CA TYR A 18 28.31 -13.73 -14.23
C TYR A 18 27.41 -14.77 -14.89
N PHE A 19 27.18 -14.69 -16.21
CA PHE A 19 26.34 -15.65 -16.92
C PHE A 19 26.91 -17.06 -16.89
N ASP A 20 28.23 -17.22 -16.97
CA ASP A 20 28.86 -18.52 -16.84
C ASP A 20 28.60 -19.11 -15.44
N ALA A 21 28.65 -18.29 -14.39
CA ALA A 21 28.36 -18.74 -13.03
C ALA A 21 26.88 -19.04 -12.81
N LEU A 22 25.99 -18.17 -13.32
CA LEU A 22 24.54 -18.30 -13.27
C LEU A 22 24.04 -19.59 -13.94
N ASN A 23 24.66 -19.97 -15.07
CA ASN A 23 24.26 -21.13 -15.87
C ASN A 23 25.11 -22.39 -15.59
N GLY A 24 26.02 -22.35 -14.63
CA GLY A 24 26.83 -23.53 -14.26
C GLY A 24 27.95 -23.87 -15.26
N MET A 25 28.33 -22.95 -16.14
CA MET A 25 29.33 -23.13 -17.21
C MET A 25 30.77 -23.09 -16.68
N SER A 26 31.09 -24.02 -15.78
CA SER A 26 32.35 -24.11 -15.02
C SER A 26 33.64 -24.03 -15.86
N ILE A 27 33.68 -24.65 -17.04
CA ILE A 27 34.85 -24.63 -17.94
C ILE A 27 35.02 -23.27 -18.62
N SER A 28 33.92 -22.68 -19.09
CA SER A 28 33.91 -21.35 -19.72
C SER A 28 34.36 -20.29 -18.70
N LEU A 29 33.76 -20.32 -17.51
CA LEU A 29 34.10 -19.47 -16.38
C LEU A 29 35.61 -19.52 -16.08
N PHE A 30 36.15 -20.73 -15.89
CA PHE A 30 37.57 -20.91 -15.62
C PHE A 30 38.46 -20.40 -16.75
N THR A 31 38.05 -20.62 -18.01
CA THR A 31 38.79 -20.18 -19.19
C THR A 31 38.83 -18.66 -19.31
N ASN A 32 37.77 -17.98 -18.90
CA ASN A 32 37.68 -16.52 -18.87
C ASN A 32 38.54 -15.94 -17.74
N LEU A 33 38.42 -16.50 -16.52
CA LEU A 33 39.15 -16.01 -15.35
C LEU A 33 40.67 -16.28 -15.39
N ARG A 34 41.11 -17.45 -15.91
CA ARG A 34 42.55 -17.81 -15.93
C ARG A 34 43.42 -16.92 -16.82
N LYS A 35 42.81 -16.12 -17.70
CA LYS A 35 43.52 -15.18 -18.60
C LYS A 35 43.91 -13.90 -17.88
N LEU A 36 43.32 -13.64 -16.72
CA LEU A 36 43.52 -12.44 -15.91
C LEU A 36 44.58 -12.68 -14.84
N SER A 37 45.14 -11.61 -14.29
CA SER A 37 45.90 -11.72 -13.04
C SER A 37 44.97 -12.11 -11.89
N GLN A 38 45.53 -12.69 -10.82
CA GLN A 38 44.74 -13.09 -9.65
C GLN A 38 43.94 -11.93 -9.03
N ILE A 39 44.55 -10.74 -9.01
CA ILE A 39 43.95 -9.52 -8.45
C ILE A 39 42.77 -9.08 -9.30
N GLU A 40 42.92 -9.06 -10.63
CA GLU A 40 41.84 -8.69 -11.56
C GLU A 40 40.70 -9.71 -11.53
N ALA A 41 41.02 -11.01 -11.51
CA ALA A 41 40.02 -12.06 -11.42
C ALA A 41 39.18 -11.93 -10.14
N ASN A 42 39.83 -11.75 -8.97
CA ASN A 42 39.10 -11.59 -7.71
C ASN A 42 38.28 -10.29 -7.70
N SER A 43 38.83 -9.18 -8.18
CA SER A 43 38.10 -7.91 -8.30
C SER A 43 36.83 -8.05 -9.15
N LEU A 44 36.88 -8.76 -10.27
CA LEU A 44 35.70 -8.98 -11.11
C LEU A 44 34.68 -9.94 -10.48
N LEU A 45 35.13 -10.91 -9.69
CA LEU A 45 34.26 -11.83 -8.97
C LEU A 45 33.49 -11.16 -7.82
N ASP A 46 34.03 -10.07 -7.28
CA ASP A 46 33.42 -9.33 -6.18
C ASP A 46 32.49 -8.20 -6.66
N GLU A 47 32.48 -7.91 -7.96
CA GLU A 47 31.61 -6.92 -8.54
C GLU A 47 30.20 -7.45 -8.81
N ASN A 48 29.21 -6.64 -8.43
CA ASN A 48 27.82 -6.98 -8.66
C ASN A 48 27.43 -6.73 -10.12
N VAL A 49 26.66 -7.66 -10.69
CA VAL A 49 25.98 -7.53 -11.99
C VAL A 49 24.48 -7.42 -11.75
N SER A 50 23.88 -6.35 -12.28
CA SER A 50 22.45 -6.12 -12.22
C SER A 50 21.74 -6.89 -13.34
N ASP A 51 20.65 -7.59 -13.03
CA ASP A 51 19.75 -8.16 -14.03
C ASP A 51 18.55 -7.26 -14.32
N ASP A 52 17.77 -7.61 -15.35
CA ASP A 52 16.59 -6.85 -15.79
C ASP A 52 15.48 -6.83 -14.73
N GLU A 53 15.53 -7.74 -13.75
CA GLU A 53 14.62 -7.78 -12.62
C GLU A 53 15.13 -6.90 -11.46
N GLY A 54 16.23 -6.16 -11.61
CA GLY A 54 16.77 -5.30 -10.57
C GLY A 54 17.41 -6.06 -9.40
N GLN A 55 17.75 -7.34 -9.59
CA GLN A 55 18.60 -8.07 -8.67
C GLN A 55 20.06 -7.75 -8.98
N ASN A 56 20.91 -7.77 -7.96
CA ASN A 56 22.34 -7.53 -8.08
C ASN A 56 23.07 -8.76 -7.58
N TRP A 57 23.88 -9.39 -8.43
CA TRP A 57 24.50 -10.69 -8.13
C TRP A 57 26.01 -10.64 -8.21
N THR A 58 26.68 -11.39 -7.32
CA THR A 58 28.05 -11.85 -7.58
C THR A 58 28.00 -13.19 -8.31
N PRO A 59 29.03 -13.54 -9.11
CA PRO A 59 29.16 -14.88 -9.68
C PRO A 59 29.07 -15.99 -8.62
N LEU A 60 29.65 -15.78 -7.43
CA LEU A 60 29.59 -16.76 -6.33
C LEU A 60 28.16 -16.94 -5.80
N ALA A 61 27.44 -15.84 -5.54
CA ALA A 61 26.07 -15.89 -5.05
C ALA A 61 25.09 -16.48 -6.09
N ALA A 62 25.27 -16.15 -7.37
CA ALA A 62 24.48 -16.73 -8.45
C ALA A 62 24.69 -18.25 -8.52
N ALA A 63 25.95 -18.71 -8.58
CA ALA A 63 26.25 -20.14 -8.55
C ALA A 63 25.69 -20.84 -7.31
N ALA A 64 25.73 -20.17 -6.15
CA ALA A 64 25.22 -20.69 -4.89
C ALA A 64 23.69 -20.81 -4.88
N ARG A 65 22.98 -19.80 -5.41
CA ARG A 65 21.52 -19.77 -5.52
C ARG A 65 20.97 -20.89 -6.41
N TYR A 66 21.66 -21.17 -7.51
CA TYR A 66 21.20 -22.11 -8.54
C TYR A 66 21.82 -23.52 -8.43
N GLY A 67 22.61 -23.78 -7.39
CA GLY A 67 23.07 -25.15 -7.11
C GLY A 67 24.28 -25.60 -7.92
N HIS A 68 25.06 -24.67 -8.47
CA HIS A 68 26.19 -24.98 -9.36
C HIS A 68 27.46 -25.33 -8.59
N GLU A 69 27.47 -26.50 -7.96
CA GLU A 69 28.56 -26.96 -7.09
C GLU A 69 29.94 -26.92 -7.79
N ASN A 70 30.02 -27.30 -9.07
CA ASN A 70 31.29 -27.28 -9.82
C ASN A 70 31.84 -25.85 -10.00
N VAL A 71 30.96 -24.87 -10.23
CA VAL A 71 31.36 -23.47 -10.32
C VAL A 71 31.89 -22.99 -8.97
N ILE A 72 31.17 -23.27 -7.88
CA ILE A 72 31.59 -22.94 -6.51
C ILE A 72 32.97 -23.53 -6.21
N ARG A 73 33.20 -24.80 -6.55
CA ARG A 73 34.49 -25.47 -6.33
C ARG A 73 35.62 -24.81 -7.14
N ILE A 74 35.38 -24.44 -8.39
CA ILE A 74 36.39 -23.74 -9.20
C ILE A 74 36.70 -22.37 -8.60
N LEU A 75 35.66 -21.57 -8.30
CA LEU A 75 35.80 -20.24 -7.74
C LEU A 75 36.62 -20.26 -6.44
N LEU A 76 36.32 -21.18 -5.51
CA LEU A 76 36.96 -21.22 -4.20
C LEU A 76 38.31 -21.97 -4.17
N SER A 77 38.62 -22.82 -5.15
CA SER A 77 39.88 -23.57 -5.18
C SER A 77 40.95 -22.95 -6.09
N LYS A 78 40.54 -22.17 -7.09
CA LYS A 78 41.45 -21.54 -8.07
C LYS A 78 41.52 -20.03 -7.92
N PHE A 79 40.54 -19.42 -7.26
CA PHE A 79 40.47 -17.98 -7.03
C PHE A 79 40.16 -17.69 -5.57
N GLN A 80 40.14 -16.40 -5.19
CA GLN A 80 39.84 -15.96 -3.83
C GLN A 80 38.78 -14.85 -3.87
N PRO A 81 37.54 -15.17 -4.28
CA PRO A 81 36.44 -14.19 -4.19
C PRO A 81 36.13 -13.88 -2.72
N ASN A 82 35.63 -12.68 -2.46
CA ASN A 82 35.07 -12.31 -1.17
C ASN A 82 33.79 -13.13 -0.92
N ILE A 83 33.85 -14.08 0.00
CA ILE A 83 32.75 -15.00 0.33
C ILE A 83 31.58 -14.25 1.00
N GLU A 84 31.88 -13.13 1.67
CA GLU A 84 30.89 -12.28 2.34
C GLU A 84 30.40 -11.13 1.46
N GLN A 85 30.70 -11.16 0.16
CA GLN A 85 30.22 -10.14 -0.76
C GLN A 85 28.68 -10.18 -0.86
N GLU A 86 28.07 -9.06 -0.52
CA GLU A 86 26.63 -8.91 -0.45
C GLU A 86 25.98 -8.70 -1.83
N CYS A 87 24.81 -9.31 -1.98
CA CYS A 87 23.99 -9.23 -3.17
C CYS A 87 22.55 -8.79 -2.81
N THR A 88 21.81 -8.36 -3.83
CA THR A 88 20.38 -8.03 -3.71
C THR A 88 19.62 -9.06 -4.53
N VAL A 89 18.85 -9.91 -3.87
CA VAL A 89 18.14 -11.02 -4.52
C VAL A 89 16.64 -10.85 -4.35
N LYS A 90 15.86 -11.40 -5.28
CA LYS A 90 14.41 -11.49 -5.17
C LYS A 90 14.01 -12.91 -4.80
N PHE A 91 13.12 -13.03 -3.81
CA PHE A 91 12.57 -14.30 -3.36
C PHE A 91 11.06 -14.13 -3.11
N ASP A 92 10.23 -14.95 -3.78
CA ASP A 92 8.76 -14.84 -3.74
C ASP A 92 8.22 -13.41 -3.94
N GLY A 93 8.86 -12.64 -4.82
CA GLY A 93 8.51 -11.25 -5.12
C GLY A 93 9.06 -10.20 -4.14
N TYR A 94 9.73 -10.62 -3.06
CA TYR A 94 10.36 -9.72 -2.09
C TYR A 94 11.83 -9.46 -2.43
N VAL A 95 12.26 -8.21 -2.33
CA VAL A 95 13.67 -7.82 -2.48
C VAL A 95 14.40 -8.01 -1.14
N ILE A 96 15.50 -8.75 -1.17
CA ILE A 96 16.35 -9.07 -0.03
C ILE A 96 17.73 -8.48 -0.31
N GLU A 97 18.06 -7.42 0.41
CA GLU A 97 19.37 -6.77 0.34
C GLU A 97 20.32 -7.33 1.40
N GLY A 98 21.60 -7.42 1.06
CA GLY A 98 22.64 -7.88 1.99
C GLY A 98 22.76 -9.41 2.07
N ALA A 99 22.25 -10.15 1.08
CA ALA A 99 22.36 -11.61 1.07
C ALA A 99 23.78 -12.04 0.68
N THR A 100 24.35 -13.03 1.35
CA THR A 100 25.63 -13.65 0.96
C THR A 100 25.39 -14.92 0.13
N ALA A 101 26.45 -15.48 -0.46
CA ALA A 101 26.37 -16.76 -1.14
C ALA A 101 25.88 -17.89 -0.20
N LEU A 102 26.27 -17.86 1.08
CA LEU A 102 25.80 -18.83 2.07
C LEU A 102 24.30 -18.69 2.33
N TRP A 103 23.81 -17.45 2.49
CA TRP A 103 22.39 -17.17 2.63
C TRP A 103 21.59 -17.69 1.42
N CYS A 104 22.07 -17.41 0.20
CA CYS A 104 21.43 -17.85 -1.04
C CYS A 104 21.37 -19.38 -1.16
N ALA A 105 22.46 -20.09 -0.83
CA ALA A 105 22.50 -21.55 -0.86
C ALA A 105 21.56 -22.18 0.19
N ALA A 106 21.52 -21.61 1.40
CA ALA A 106 20.66 -22.08 2.47
C ALA A 106 19.18 -21.89 2.13
N CYS A 107 18.81 -20.71 1.62
CA CYS A 107 17.47 -20.39 1.14
C CYS A 107 17.05 -21.20 -0.10
N ALA A 108 17.98 -21.73 -0.87
CA ALA A 108 17.67 -22.52 -2.07
C ALA A 108 17.71 -24.04 -1.82
N GLY A 109 18.08 -24.48 -0.62
CA GLY A 109 18.13 -25.90 -0.27
C GLY A 109 19.37 -26.65 -0.77
N HIS A 110 20.47 -25.95 -1.10
CA HIS A 110 21.68 -26.56 -1.66
C HIS A 110 22.69 -26.97 -0.59
N LEU A 111 22.41 -28.05 0.16
CA LEU A 111 23.22 -28.51 1.30
C LEU A 111 24.72 -28.68 0.98
N ASN A 112 25.07 -29.23 -0.18
CA ASN A 112 26.48 -29.43 -0.54
C ASN A 112 27.23 -28.09 -0.68
N ILE A 113 26.57 -27.08 -1.22
CA ILE A 113 27.16 -25.74 -1.36
C ILE A 113 27.28 -25.09 0.02
N VAL A 114 26.26 -25.20 0.88
CA VAL A 114 26.34 -24.77 2.29
C VAL A 114 27.56 -25.41 2.97
N LYS A 115 27.74 -26.72 2.83
CA LYS A 115 28.90 -27.44 3.39
C LYS A 115 30.23 -26.89 2.89
N ILE A 116 30.34 -26.61 1.59
CA ILE A 116 31.57 -26.04 1.00
C ILE A 116 31.84 -24.65 1.58
N LEU A 117 30.85 -23.76 1.57
CA LEU A 117 30.98 -22.37 2.02
C LEU A 117 31.35 -22.29 3.51
N VAL A 118 30.67 -23.06 4.38
CA VAL A 118 31.00 -23.11 5.81
C VAL A 118 32.41 -23.67 6.03
N LYS A 119 32.83 -24.68 5.26
CA LYS A 119 34.18 -25.27 5.39
C LYS A 119 35.29 -24.29 5.01
N VAL A 120 35.05 -23.36 4.08
CA VAL A 120 36.01 -22.32 3.69
C VAL A 120 35.94 -21.07 4.57
N GLY A 121 35.09 -21.07 5.61
CA GLY A 121 35.04 -20.02 6.63
C GLY A 121 33.99 -18.95 6.42
N ALA A 122 32.93 -19.21 5.62
CA ALA A 122 31.80 -18.29 5.52
C ALA A 122 31.17 -18.05 6.91
N ASP A 123 30.79 -16.80 7.21
CA ASP A 123 30.10 -16.47 8.45
C ASP A 123 28.68 -17.04 8.45
N VAL A 124 28.47 -18.08 9.26
CA VAL A 124 27.19 -18.78 9.43
C VAL A 124 26.07 -17.89 9.97
N ASN A 125 26.40 -16.74 10.55
CA ASN A 125 25.47 -15.77 11.11
C ASN A 125 25.39 -14.46 10.31
N HIS A 126 26.05 -14.36 9.14
CA HIS A 126 25.98 -13.14 8.32
C HIS A 126 24.52 -12.84 7.95
N ALA A 127 24.01 -11.72 8.47
CA ALA A 127 22.62 -11.39 8.34
C ALA A 127 22.39 -10.41 7.18
N THR A 128 21.28 -10.57 6.48
CA THR A 128 20.82 -9.58 5.49
C THR A 128 20.54 -8.22 6.14
N LYS A 129 20.24 -7.18 5.35
CA LYS A 129 19.81 -5.87 5.90
C LYS A 129 18.52 -5.92 6.73
N THR A 130 17.75 -7.01 6.63
CA THR A 130 16.58 -7.27 7.48
C THR A 130 16.91 -8.13 8.70
N ASN A 131 18.20 -8.33 8.98
CA ASN A 131 18.72 -9.22 10.00
C ASN A 131 18.31 -10.70 9.81
N SER A 132 18.18 -11.16 8.56
CA SER A 132 17.85 -12.57 8.26
C SER A 132 19.13 -13.39 8.09
N THR A 133 19.37 -14.37 8.96
CA THR A 133 20.53 -15.27 8.88
C THR A 133 20.34 -16.39 7.86
N PRO A 134 21.42 -17.08 7.42
CA PRO A 134 21.30 -18.26 6.57
C PRO A 134 20.48 -19.38 7.23
N LEU A 135 20.58 -19.53 8.56
CA LEU A 135 19.76 -20.46 9.33
C LEU A 135 18.27 -20.11 9.21
N ARG A 136 17.91 -18.83 9.40
CA ARG A 136 16.53 -18.37 9.24
C ARG A 136 15.99 -18.66 7.84
N ALA A 137 16.81 -18.46 6.80
CA ALA A 137 16.43 -18.77 5.43
C ALA A 137 16.18 -20.27 5.21
N ALA A 138 17.02 -21.14 5.75
CA ALA A 138 16.80 -22.59 5.72
C ALA A 138 15.54 -23.02 6.49
N CYS A 139 15.23 -22.37 7.62
CA CYS A 139 14.00 -22.59 8.38
C CYS A 139 12.74 -22.22 7.59
N PHE A 140 12.77 -21.13 6.81
CA PHE A 140 11.65 -20.73 5.96
C PHE A 140 11.30 -21.81 4.91
N GLU A 141 12.32 -22.42 4.31
CA GLU A 141 12.16 -23.47 3.30
C GLU A 141 11.96 -24.89 3.86
N GLY A 142 12.08 -25.09 5.19
CA GLY A 142 11.93 -26.41 5.79
C GLY A 142 13.10 -27.35 5.56
N ARG A 143 14.29 -26.83 5.25
CA ARG A 143 15.47 -27.66 4.93
C ARG A 143 16.17 -28.13 6.19
N LEU A 144 15.57 -29.10 6.89
CA LEU A 144 16.06 -29.62 8.17
C LEU A 144 17.54 -30.07 8.11
N ASP A 145 17.95 -30.65 7.00
CA ASP A 145 19.34 -31.06 6.75
C ASP A 145 20.33 -29.89 6.81
N ILE A 146 19.95 -28.74 6.25
CA ILE A 146 20.72 -27.50 6.31
C ILE A 146 20.61 -26.86 7.70
N VAL A 147 19.42 -26.82 8.29
CA VAL A 147 19.20 -26.29 9.66
C VAL A 147 20.12 -27.00 10.65
N LYS A 148 20.11 -28.34 10.67
CA LYS A 148 20.98 -29.16 11.54
C LYS A 148 22.46 -28.91 11.25
N TYR A 149 22.84 -28.81 9.98
CA TYR A 149 24.22 -28.56 9.61
C TYR A 149 24.71 -27.20 10.10
N LEU A 150 23.95 -26.13 9.86
CA LEU A 150 24.30 -24.77 10.29
C LEU A 150 24.36 -24.64 11.81
N ALA A 151 23.36 -25.18 12.53
CA ALA A 151 23.35 -25.19 14.00
C ALA A 151 24.58 -25.94 14.57
N GLY A 152 24.93 -27.10 13.97
CA GLY A 152 26.14 -27.85 14.32
C GLY A 152 27.46 -27.11 14.03
N HIS A 153 27.42 -26.02 13.26
CA HIS A 153 28.56 -25.17 12.92
C HIS A 153 28.44 -23.76 13.52
N LYS A 154 27.80 -23.63 14.69
CA LYS A 154 27.70 -22.39 15.49
C LYS A 154 26.80 -21.31 14.90
N ALA A 155 25.84 -21.66 14.04
CA ALA A 155 24.74 -20.75 13.72
C ALA A 155 23.88 -20.54 14.97
N ASP A 156 23.59 -19.30 15.31
CA ASP A 156 22.78 -18.93 16.47
C ASP A 156 21.29 -18.99 16.10
N ILE A 157 20.55 -19.88 16.78
CA ILE A 157 19.12 -20.09 16.55
C ILE A 157 18.26 -18.92 17.08
N HIS A 158 18.82 -18.06 17.93
CA HIS A 158 18.13 -16.96 18.59
C HIS A 158 18.20 -15.63 17.82
N ILE A 159 19.01 -15.53 16.76
CA ILE A 159 19.05 -14.32 15.93
C ILE A 159 17.72 -14.17 15.19
N ALA A 160 16.95 -13.17 15.61
CA ALA A 160 15.70 -12.78 14.99
C ALA A 160 15.91 -11.71 13.91
N ASN A 161 14.96 -11.58 12.99
CA ASN A 161 14.99 -10.49 12.01
C ASN A 161 14.74 -9.11 12.68
N LYS A 162 14.79 -8.02 11.90
CA LYS A 162 14.54 -6.64 12.39
C LYS A 162 13.16 -6.41 13.02
N TYR A 163 12.25 -7.38 12.92
CA TYR A 163 10.92 -7.37 13.49
C TYR A 163 10.77 -8.37 14.65
N ASN A 164 11.87 -8.82 15.24
CA ASN A 164 11.93 -9.87 16.26
C ASN A 164 11.24 -11.18 15.85
N ASN A 165 11.15 -11.48 14.55
CA ASN A 165 10.66 -12.79 14.10
C ASN A 165 11.81 -13.81 14.14
N THR A 166 11.67 -14.83 14.99
CA THR A 166 12.67 -15.86 15.24
C THR A 166 12.64 -16.97 14.18
N CYS A 167 13.67 -17.83 14.16
CA CYS A 167 13.69 -19.06 13.34
C CYS A 167 12.48 -19.96 13.63
N LEU A 168 12.08 -20.09 14.90
CA LEU A 168 10.92 -20.88 15.31
C LEU A 168 9.61 -20.31 14.75
N MET A 169 9.42 -18.98 14.83
CA MET A 169 8.22 -18.33 14.30
C MET A 169 8.05 -18.53 12.80
N ILE A 170 9.13 -18.43 12.01
CA ILE A 170 9.03 -18.58 10.56
C ILE A 170 8.81 -20.03 10.13
N ALA A 171 9.42 -20.99 10.83
CA ALA A 171 9.16 -22.41 10.64
C ALA A 171 7.70 -22.75 11.00
N ALA A 172 7.20 -22.21 12.11
CA ALA A 172 5.82 -22.36 12.54
C ALA A 172 4.81 -21.76 11.53
N TYR A 173 5.07 -20.55 11.03
CA TYR A 173 4.26 -19.92 9.98
C TYR A 173 4.22 -20.76 8.69
N LYS A 174 5.37 -21.28 8.26
CA LYS A 174 5.50 -22.06 7.01
C LYS A 174 5.04 -23.51 7.13
N GLY A 175 4.70 -23.99 8.33
CA GLY A 175 4.22 -25.37 8.52
C GLY A 175 5.33 -26.42 8.56
N GLN A 176 6.56 -26.02 8.89
CA GLN A 176 7.75 -26.88 8.83
C GLN A 176 7.92 -27.69 10.12
N VAL A 177 7.09 -28.71 10.32
CA VAL A 177 7.01 -29.52 11.56
C VAL A 177 8.40 -30.00 12.01
N ASP A 178 9.14 -30.71 11.16
CA ASP A 178 10.43 -31.28 11.58
C ASP A 178 11.48 -30.21 11.99
N VAL A 179 11.39 -29.01 11.41
CA VAL A 179 12.26 -27.88 11.76
C VAL A 179 11.83 -27.27 13.10
N VAL A 180 10.52 -27.14 13.34
CA VAL A 180 9.98 -26.72 14.64
C VAL A 180 10.46 -27.65 15.74
N SER A 181 10.31 -28.97 15.56
CA SER A 181 10.78 -29.97 16.51
C SER A 181 12.25 -29.80 16.85
N PHE A 182 13.10 -29.72 15.82
CA PHE A 182 14.53 -29.56 16.04
C PHE A 182 14.88 -28.25 16.76
N LEU A 183 14.22 -27.14 16.44
CA LEU A 183 14.48 -25.86 17.08
C LEU A 183 14.08 -25.88 18.56
N LEU A 184 12.93 -26.47 18.89
CA LEU A 184 12.47 -26.62 20.28
C LEU A 184 13.39 -27.54 21.08
N GLU A 185 13.78 -28.69 20.52
CA GLU A 185 14.78 -29.59 21.09
C GLU A 185 16.15 -28.91 21.31
N SER A 186 16.48 -27.94 20.44
CA SER A 186 17.70 -27.14 20.53
C SER A 186 17.60 -25.95 21.49
N GLY A 187 16.49 -25.81 22.23
CA GLY A 187 16.30 -24.77 23.24
C GLY A 187 15.71 -23.46 22.74
N ALA A 188 15.07 -23.44 21.56
CA ALA A 188 14.30 -22.27 21.13
C ALA A 188 13.13 -22.00 22.09
N ASN A 189 13.00 -20.76 22.55
CA ASN A 189 11.90 -20.34 23.41
C ASN A 189 10.60 -20.14 22.59
N PRO A 190 9.53 -20.92 22.83
CA PRO A 190 8.26 -20.78 22.10
C PRO A 190 7.50 -19.48 22.42
N ASN A 191 7.85 -18.83 23.52
CA ASN A 191 7.18 -17.63 24.05
C ASN A 191 7.87 -16.32 23.64
N GLU A 192 8.89 -16.37 22.76
CA GLU A 192 9.43 -15.15 22.14
C GLU A 192 8.34 -14.38 21.41
N ARG A 193 8.45 -13.05 21.42
CA ARG A 193 7.45 -12.15 20.82
C ARG A 193 8.07 -11.32 19.70
N ALA A 194 7.42 -11.36 18.54
CA ALA A 194 7.69 -10.43 17.46
C ALA A 194 7.36 -9.00 17.89
N LEU A 195 7.77 -8.00 17.11
CA LEU A 195 7.48 -6.59 17.43
C LEU A 195 5.99 -6.25 17.51
N CYS A 196 5.11 -7.05 16.91
CA CYS A 196 3.65 -6.92 17.02
C CYS A 196 3.05 -7.72 18.20
N GLY A 197 3.89 -8.28 19.06
CA GLY A 197 3.49 -9.08 20.21
C GLY A 197 3.13 -10.54 19.89
N ALA A 198 3.14 -10.95 18.61
CA ALA A 198 2.81 -12.32 18.17
C ALA A 198 3.92 -13.33 18.50
N THR A 199 3.52 -14.57 18.79
CA THR A 199 4.40 -15.71 19.13
C THR A 199 4.36 -16.79 18.03
N ALA A 200 5.20 -17.82 18.11
CA ALA A 200 5.13 -18.97 17.21
C ALA A 200 3.74 -19.66 17.23
N LEU A 201 3.06 -19.64 18.39
CA LEU A 201 1.72 -20.18 18.55
C LEU A 201 0.67 -19.36 17.76
N HIS A 202 0.82 -18.03 17.69
CA HIS A 202 -0.05 -17.20 16.85
C HIS A 202 0.08 -17.57 15.37
N PHE A 203 1.32 -17.64 14.85
CA PHE A 203 1.55 -17.91 13.44
C PHE A 203 1.08 -19.30 13.01
N SER A 204 1.35 -20.34 13.81
CA SER A 204 0.86 -21.69 13.53
C SER A 204 -0.66 -21.80 13.63
N ALA A 205 -1.28 -21.12 14.61
CA ALA A 205 -2.73 -21.10 14.76
C ALA A 205 -3.43 -20.37 13.60
N GLU A 206 -2.92 -19.20 13.18
CA GLU A 206 -3.41 -18.43 12.03
C GLU A 206 -3.34 -19.23 10.72
N CYS A 207 -2.24 -19.98 10.53
CA CYS A 207 -2.03 -20.79 9.33
C CYS A 207 -2.71 -22.17 9.38
N GLY A 208 -3.23 -22.59 10.54
CA GLY A 208 -3.94 -23.87 10.69
C GLY A 208 -3.03 -25.09 10.89
N HIS A 209 -1.78 -24.90 11.31
CA HIS A 209 -0.80 -25.99 11.48
C HIS A 209 -0.99 -26.69 12.83
N VAL A 210 -2.02 -27.52 12.92
CA VAL A 210 -2.44 -28.19 14.17
C VAL A 210 -1.31 -28.97 14.86
N GLU A 211 -0.48 -29.69 14.10
CA GLU A 211 0.62 -30.47 14.69
C GLU A 211 1.69 -29.57 15.33
N ILE A 212 1.99 -28.42 14.72
CA ILE A 212 2.90 -27.42 15.29
C ILE A 212 2.29 -26.77 16.53
N VAL A 213 0.98 -26.50 16.52
CA VAL A 213 0.26 -25.98 17.69
C VAL A 213 0.42 -26.95 18.87
N LYS A 214 0.17 -28.24 18.67
CA LYS A 214 0.35 -29.27 19.70
C LYS A 214 1.77 -29.29 20.23
N GLU A 215 2.75 -29.31 19.33
CA GLU A 215 4.16 -29.38 19.70
C GLU A 215 4.62 -28.15 20.48
N LEU A 216 4.22 -26.95 20.08
CA LEU A 216 4.52 -25.73 20.83
C LEU A 216 3.94 -25.78 22.25
N LEU A 217 2.73 -26.31 22.42
CA LEU A 217 2.11 -26.47 23.75
C LEU A 217 2.82 -27.53 24.60
N ASP A 218 3.30 -28.62 24.00
CA ASP A 218 4.13 -29.62 24.68
C ASP A 218 5.44 -29.02 25.21
N TYR A 219 5.92 -27.94 24.58
CA TYR A 219 7.06 -27.12 25.02
C TYR A 219 6.66 -25.87 25.84
N ASN A 220 5.46 -25.86 26.44
CA ASN A 220 4.96 -24.80 27.33
C ASN A 220 4.76 -23.43 26.65
N ALA A 221 4.30 -23.41 25.39
CA ALA A 221 3.83 -22.18 24.77
C ALA A 221 2.59 -21.62 25.49
N GLU A 222 2.56 -20.31 25.71
CA GLU A 222 1.49 -19.59 26.40
C GLU A 222 0.55 -18.84 25.44
N PHE A 223 -0.70 -18.65 25.86
CA PHE A 223 -1.77 -18.01 25.08
C PHE A 223 -1.81 -16.48 25.26
N TYR A 224 -0.69 -15.80 25.03
CA TYR A 224 -0.65 -14.34 25.13
C TYR A 224 -1.53 -13.65 24.08
N SER A 225 -2.03 -12.46 24.40
CA SER A 225 -2.56 -11.54 23.39
C SER A 225 -1.43 -10.78 22.71
N ASN A 226 -1.51 -10.64 21.39
CA ASN A 226 -0.66 -9.72 20.63
C ASN A 226 -1.10 -8.26 20.81
N ASP A 227 -0.43 -7.32 20.15
CA ASP A 227 -0.70 -5.87 20.33
C ASP A 227 -2.08 -5.44 19.81
N THR A 228 -2.73 -6.26 18.98
CA THR A 228 -4.10 -6.06 18.49
C THR A 228 -5.17 -6.73 19.36
N GLY A 229 -4.77 -7.32 20.50
CA GLY A 229 -5.66 -8.03 21.41
C GLY A 229 -6.04 -9.44 20.94
N MET A 230 -5.39 -9.97 19.90
CA MET A 230 -5.65 -11.32 19.38
C MET A 230 -4.84 -12.33 20.18
N THR A 231 -5.51 -13.33 20.74
CA THR A 231 -4.88 -14.57 21.23
C THR A 231 -4.70 -15.57 20.07
N PRO A 232 -3.89 -16.62 20.21
CA PRO A 232 -3.72 -17.63 19.16
C PRO A 232 -5.04 -18.27 18.73
N ILE A 233 -5.95 -18.55 19.67
CA ILE A 233 -7.26 -19.14 19.34
C ILE A 233 -8.16 -18.15 18.59
N LYS A 234 -8.12 -16.85 18.92
CA LYS A 234 -8.82 -15.80 18.15
C LYS A 234 -8.24 -15.66 16.74
N ALA A 235 -6.93 -15.76 16.58
CA ALA A 235 -6.28 -15.75 15.27
C ALA A 235 -6.70 -16.94 14.39
N ALA A 236 -6.76 -18.15 14.96
CA ALA A 236 -7.29 -19.34 14.28
C ALA A 236 -8.77 -19.17 13.89
N ALA A 237 -9.58 -18.64 14.81
CA ALA A 237 -11.01 -18.41 14.59
C ALA A 237 -11.26 -17.40 13.46
N GLU A 238 -10.54 -16.27 13.45
CA GLU A 238 -10.60 -15.25 12.41
C GLU A 238 -10.32 -15.83 11.01
N ARG A 239 -9.29 -16.67 10.91
CA ARG A 239 -8.84 -17.30 9.65
C ARG A 239 -9.55 -18.61 9.32
N THR A 240 -10.68 -18.90 9.97
CA THR A 240 -11.47 -20.13 9.72
C THR A 240 -10.72 -21.45 9.93
N ARG A 241 -9.68 -21.46 10.79
CA ARG A 241 -8.88 -22.66 11.11
C ARG A 241 -9.59 -23.54 12.14
N SER A 242 -10.73 -24.12 11.74
CA SER A 242 -11.61 -24.85 12.63
C SER A 242 -10.93 -25.98 13.40
N GLN A 243 -10.03 -26.74 12.77
CA GLN A 243 -9.32 -27.83 13.43
C GLN A 243 -8.43 -27.36 14.59
N VAL A 244 -7.81 -26.18 14.47
CA VAL A 244 -7.04 -25.57 15.55
C VAL A 244 -7.98 -25.13 16.67
N VAL A 245 -9.08 -24.45 16.34
CA VAL A 245 -10.07 -24.01 17.34
C VAL A 245 -10.67 -25.21 18.08
N GLU A 246 -11.11 -26.24 17.36
CA GLU A 246 -11.68 -27.48 17.93
C GLU A 246 -10.68 -28.19 18.86
N TYR A 247 -9.39 -28.19 18.53
CA TYR A 247 -8.37 -28.71 19.44
C TYR A 247 -8.15 -27.82 20.68
N LEU A 248 -8.14 -26.50 20.52
CA LEU A 248 -7.82 -25.56 21.59
C LEU A 248 -8.96 -25.37 22.60
N ILE A 249 -10.23 -25.42 22.19
CA ILE A 249 -11.37 -25.22 23.12
C ILE A 249 -11.49 -26.33 24.18
N ASP A 250 -10.92 -27.51 23.92
CA ASP A 250 -10.93 -28.64 24.87
C ASP A 250 -9.72 -28.59 25.83
N ARG A 251 -8.85 -27.58 25.70
CA ARG A 251 -7.65 -27.41 26.53
C ARG A 251 -7.98 -26.78 27.88
N PRO A 252 -7.40 -27.28 28.99
CA PRO A 252 -7.64 -26.73 30.32
C PRO A 252 -7.10 -25.30 30.51
N GLU A 253 -6.15 -24.87 29.68
CA GLU A 253 -5.60 -23.51 29.71
C GLU A 253 -6.55 -22.46 29.13
N ILE A 254 -7.56 -22.87 28.35
CA ILE A 254 -8.53 -21.98 27.71
C ILE A 254 -9.76 -21.85 28.59
N SER A 255 -10.14 -20.61 28.91
CA SER A 255 -11.34 -20.36 29.70
C SER A 255 -12.61 -20.73 28.94
N LYS A 256 -13.72 -20.93 29.66
CA LYS A 256 -15.03 -21.17 29.04
C LYS A 256 -15.44 -19.97 28.19
N GLU A 257 -15.15 -18.76 28.67
CA GLU A 257 -15.40 -17.49 27.99
C GLU A 257 -14.62 -17.39 26.68
N ASP A 258 -13.31 -17.68 26.69
CA ASP A 258 -12.47 -17.66 25.49
C ASP A 258 -12.90 -18.70 24.47
N SER A 259 -13.34 -19.89 24.93
CA SER A 259 -13.87 -20.94 24.06
C SER A 259 -15.17 -20.51 23.36
N VAL A 260 -16.07 -19.85 24.11
CA VAL A 260 -17.30 -19.28 23.55
C VAL A 260 -16.98 -18.20 22.53
N GLU A 261 -16.11 -17.24 22.86
CA GLU A 261 -15.72 -16.17 21.92
C GLU A 261 -15.02 -16.73 20.67
N ALA A 262 -14.14 -17.72 20.82
CA ALA A 262 -13.47 -18.34 19.69
C ALA A 262 -14.47 -19.04 18.74
N LEU A 263 -15.45 -19.77 19.27
CA LEU A 263 -16.49 -20.42 18.47
C LEU A 263 -17.42 -19.39 17.79
N GLU A 264 -17.79 -18.32 18.50
CA GLU A 264 -18.58 -17.22 17.95
C GLU A 264 -17.85 -16.52 16.81
N LEU A 265 -16.57 -16.19 17.02
CA LEU A 265 -15.73 -15.56 16.00
C LEU A 265 -15.49 -16.51 14.82
N LEU A 266 -15.29 -17.81 15.06
CA LEU A 266 -15.13 -18.82 14.00
C LEU A 266 -16.39 -18.90 13.14
N GLY A 267 -17.56 -18.98 13.78
CA GLY A 267 -18.85 -18.97 13.08
C GLY A 267 -19.04 -17.68 12.27
N ALA A 268 -18.75 -16.52 12.87
CA ALA A 268 -18.82 -15.24 12.20
C ALA A 268 -17.86 -15.12 11.00
N SER A 269 -16.70 -15.74 11.09
CA SER A 269 -15.69 -15.78 10.03
C SER A 269 -16.17 -16.62 8.85
N PHE A 270 -16.71 -17.82 9.08
CA PHE A 270 -17.32 -18.62 8.01
C PHE A 270 -18.47 -17.91 7.27
N ALA A 271 -19.19 -17.01 7.94
CA ALA A 271 -20.28 -16.27 7.32
C ALA A 271 -19.81 -15.14 6.40
N ASN A 272 -18.62 -14.58 6.60
CA ASN A 272 -18.16 -13.38 5.88
C ASN A 272 -16.71 -13.47 5.36
N ASP A 273 -16.14 -14.67 5.31
CA ASP A 273 -14.87 -14.93 4.63
C ASP A 273 -15.06 -15.07 3.12
N LYS A 274 -14.06 -14.68 2.34
CA LYS A 274 -14.12 -14.76 0.88
C LYS A 274 -13.83 -16.17 0.35
N GLU A 275 -12.91 -16.88 1.00
CA GLU A 275 -12.34 -18.14 0.49
C GLU A 275 -13.05 -19.36 1.08
N ASN A 276 -13.45 -19.26 2.34
CA ASN A 276 -14.01 -20.33 3.16
C ASN A 276 -15.51 -20.11 3.47
N TYR A 277 -16.19 -19.23 2.73
CA TYR A 277 -17.61 -18.91 2.94
C TYR A 277 -18.48 -20.16 3.08
N CYS A 278 -19.10 -20.35 4.25
CA CYS A 278 -19.97 -21.50 4.51
C CYS A 278 -20.98 -21.20 5.63
N LEU A 279 -22.23 -20.90 5.28
CA LEU A 279 -23.27 -20.61 6.28
C LEU A 279 -23.65 -21.80 7.15
N ILE A 280 -23.47 -23.02 6.64
CA ILE A 280 -23.70 -24.25 7.41
C ILE A 280 -22.71 -24.32 8.57
N ASN A 281 -21.42 -24.08 8.29
CA ASN A 281 -20.39 -24.03 9.33
C ASN A 281 -20.56 -22.83 10.25
N ALA A 282 -20.94 -21.66 9.70
CA ALA A 282 -21.26 -20.49 10.50
C ALA A 282 -22.32 -20.80 11.56
N TYR A 283 -23.47 -21.33 11.12
CA TYR A 283 -24.55 -21.73 12.01
C TYR A 283 -24.12 -22.84 12.98
N LYS A 284 -23.38 -23.85 12.52
CA LYS A 284 -22.85 -24.93 13.38
C LYS A 284 -22.08 -24.37 14.58
N TYR A 285 -21.10 -23.49 14.33
CA TYR A 285 -20.24 -22.97 15.40
C TYR A 285 -20.95 -21.93 16.28
N LEU A 286 -21.85 -21.11 15.71
CA LEU A 286 -22.71 -20.22 16.51
C LEU A 286 -23.67 -21.00 17.41
N HIS A 287 -24.22 -22.10 16.93
CA HIS A 287 -25.08 -22.98 17.72
C HIS A 287 -24.28 -23.68 18.82
N GLN A 288 -23.07 -24.15 18.51
CA GLN A 288 -22.17 -24.75 19.49
C GLN A 288 -21.78 -23.76 20.60
N SER A 289 -21.45 -22.51 20.24
CA SER A 289 -21.11 -21.49 21.24
C SER A 289 -22.31 -21.12 22.11
N MET A 290 -23.52 -21.00 21.53
CA MET A 290 -24.75 -20.75 22.29
C MET A 290 -25.05 -21.90 23.26
N ALA A 291 -24.87 -23.15 22.83
CA ALA A 291 -25.00 -24.30 23.73
C ALA A 291 -23.98 -24.25 24.87
N LEU A 292 -22.72 -23.90 24.58
CA LEU A 292 -21.65 -23.78 25.58
C LEU A 292 -21.94 -22.69 26.62
N ARG A 293 -22.58 -21.57 26.24
CA ARG A 293 -22.99 -20.51 27.18
C ARG A 293 -23.94 -21.01 28.27
N PHE A 294 -24.84 -21.94 27.94
CA PHE A 294 -25.92 -22.40 28.81
C PHE A 294 -25.76 -23.85 29.30
N ASN A 295 -24.65 -24.54 29.00
CA ASN A 295 -24.46 -25.94 29.34
C ASN A 295 -24.33 -26.23 30.85
N ASP A 296 -23.93 -25.23 31.63
CA ASP A 296 -23.78 -25.30 33.09
C ASP A 296 -24.73 -24.27 33.71
N PRO A 297 -25.83 -24.69 34.34
CA PRO A 297 -26.79 -23.79 34.99
C PRO A 297 -26.19 -22.94 36.11
N ASN A 298 -25.07 -23.37 36.72
CA ASN A 298 -24.40 -22.63 37.79
C ASN A 298 -23.36 -21.63 37.25
N ASN A 299 -23.02 -21.70 35.95
CA ASN A 299 -22.04 -20.82 35.30
C ASN A 299 -22.50 -20.44 33.89
N VAL A 300 -23.63 -19.73 33.82
CA VAL A 300 -24.20 -19.21 32.57
C VAL A 300 -23.45 -17.96 32.13
N ILE A 301 -23.00 -17.94 30.87
CA ILE A 301 -22.31 -16.79 30.27
C ILE A 301 -23.28 -16.04 29.35
N SER A 302 -23.95 -15.01 29.87
CA SER A 302 -24.82 -14.14 29.09
C SER A 302 -24.05 -13.32 28.07
N LYS A 303 -24.65 -13.05 26.90
CA LYS A 303 -24.08 -12.10 25.94
C LYS A 303 -24.26 -10.66 26.44
N PRO A 304 -23.25 -9.79 26.32
CA PRO A 304 -23.43 -8.37 26.55
C PRO A 304 -24.28 -7.74 25.44
N ILE A 305 -25.12 -6.76 25.79
CA ILE A 305 -25.98 -6.04 24.84
C ILE A 305 -25.31 -4.71 24.50
N TYR A 306 -25.03 -4.49 23.21
CA TYR A 306 -24.47 -3.25 22.68
C TYR A 306 -25.51 -2.45 21.88
N PRO A 307 -25.32 -1.13 21.72
CA PRO A 307 -26.16 -0.33 20.83
C PRO A 307 -26.15 -0.88 19.41
N PRO A 308 -27.31 -1.00 18.75
CA PRO A 308 -27.38 -1.53 17.40
C PRO A 308 -26.67 -0.60 16.41
N ILE A 309 -25.95 -1.20 15.46
CA ILE A 309 -25.19 -0.47 14.44
C ILE A 309 -26.07 -0.29 13.20
N PRO A 310 -26.33 0.95 12.73
CA PRO A 310 -27.20 1.20 11.58
C PRO A 310 -26.76 0.45 10.32
N ALA A 311 -25.45 0.37 10.06
CA ALA A 311 -24.90 -0.34 8.92
C ALA A 311 -25.24 -1.84 8.90
N TYR A 312 -25.49 -2.44 10.06
CA TYR A 312 -25.92 -3.84 10.19
C TYR A 312 -27.45 -3.99 10.17
N GLY A 313 -28.18 -2.93 9.78
CA GLY A 313 -29.65 -2.91 9.83
C GLY A 313 -30.18 -2.83 11.26
N ASN A 314 -29.42 -2.20 12.16
CA ASN A 314 -29.70 -2.14 13.60
C ASN A 314 -29.85 -3.52 14.25
N TRP A 315 -29.08 -4.50 13.78
CA TRP A 315 -29.12 -5.87 14.26
C TRP A 315 -28.70 -5.97 15.72
N ILE A 316 -29.42 -6.77 16.50
CA ILE A 316 -29.10 -7.12 17.89
C ILE A 316 -28.80 -8.61 17.92
N GLU A 317 -27.69 -8.98 18.55
CA GLU A 317 -27.29 -10.38 18.64
C GLU A 317 -28.35 -11.24 19.31
N THR A 318 -28.51 -12.46 18.81
CA THR A 318 -29.33 -13.50 19.43
C THR A 318 -28.86 -13.77 20.86
N GLN A 319 -29.78 -13.79 21.82
CA GLN A 319 -29.50 -13.92 23.26
C GLN A 319 -29.70 -15.34 23.79
N ASN A 320 -30.46 -16.18 23.08
CA ASN A 320 -30.79 -17.53 23.48
C ASN A 320 -30.89 -18.48 22.28
N MET A 321 -30.99 -19.78 22.56
CA MET A 321 -31.02 -20.82 21.53
C MET A 321 -32.21 -20.68 20.57
N ALA A 322 -33.40 -20.34 21.08
CA ALA A 322 -34.60 -20.22 20.25
C ALA A 322 -34.49 -19.08 19.22
N GLU A 323 -33.91 -17.94 19.62
CA GLU A 323 -33.63 -16.82 18.72
C GLU A 323 -32.61 -17.22 17.63
N LEU A 324 -31.56 -17.97 17.99
CA LEU A 324 -30.57 -18.44 17.02
C LEU A 324 -31.16 -19.50 16.07
N GLU A 325 -31.99 -20.41 16.56
CA GLU A 325 -32.69 -21.39 15.73
C GLU A 325 -33.61 -20.75 14.69
N ALA A 326 -34.21 -19.60 15.01
CA ALA A 326 -35.00 -18.82 14.05
C ALA A 326 -34.16 -18.27 12.88
N LEU A 327 -32.83 -18.14 13.04
CA LEU A 327 -31.92 -17.69 11.98
C LEU A 327 -31.47 -18.79 11.02
N LYS A 328 -31.77 -20.07 11.30
CA LYS A 328 -31.24 -21.21 10.54
C LYS A 328 -31.48 -21.10 9.03
N GLU A 329 -32.66 -20.67 8.63
CA GLU A 329 -33.04 -20.49 7.22
C GLU A 329 -32.93 -19.01 6.75
N ASN A 330 -32.53 -18.09 7.63
CA ASN A 330 -32.38 -16.67 7.33
C ASN A 330 -30.91 -16.30 7.06
N SER A 331 -30.48 -16.49 5.81
CA SER A 331 -29.09 -16.22 5.38
C SER A 331 -28.64 -14.78 5.69
N ASN A 332 -29.48 -13.79 5.38
CA ASN A 332 -29.15 -12.38 5.64
C ASN A 332 -29.02 -12.08 7.14
N GLY A 333 -29.92 -12.66 7.94
CA GLY A 333 -29.84 -12.54 9.40
C GLY A 333 -28.55 -13.13 9.96
N LEU A 334 -28.12 -14.29 9.45
CA LEU A 334 -26.86 -14.91 9.85
C LEU A 334 -25.64 -14.05 9.49
N HIS A 335 -25.65 -13.36 8.33
CA HIS A 335 -24.58 -12.42 7.97
C HIS A 335 -24.52 -11.22 8.93
N MET A 336 -25.67 -10.61 9.25
CA MET A 336 -25.72 -9.46 10.15
C MET A 336 -25.36 -9.85 11.59
N GLU A 337 -25.89 -10.98 12.08
CA GLU A 337 -25.50 -11.59 13.36
C GLU A 337 -23.98 -11.75 13.44
N SER A 338 -23.37 -12.29 12.38
CA SER A 338 -21.94 -12.53 12.30
C SER A 338 -21.11 -11.24 12.28
N LEU A 339 -21.55 -10.18 11.58
CA LEU A 339 -20.84 -8.89 11.59
C LEU A 339 -20.90 -8.24 12.98
N THR A 340 -22.06 -8.28 13.64
CA THR A 340 -22.23 -7.74 15.01
C THR A 340 -21.37 -8.51 16.01
N ILE A 341 -21.38 -9.85 15.97
CA ILE A 341 -20.52 -10.70 16.80
C ILE A 341 -19.04 -10.34 16.60
N ARG A 342 -18.60 -10.23 15.35
CA ARG A 342 -17.20 -9.95 15.02
C ARG A 342 -16.77 -8.58 15.56
N GLU A 343 -17.59 -7.54 15.41
CA GLU A 343 -17.29 -6.21 15.94
C GLU A 343 -17.25 -6.18 17.46
N ARG A 344 -18.13 -6.93 18.15
CA ARG A 344 -18.07 -7.08 19.60
C ARG A 344 -16.77 -7.75 20.07
N ILE A 345 -16.39 -8.87 19.45
CA ILE A 345 -15.26 -9.68 19.92
C ILE A 345 -13.91 -9.04 19.58
N LEU A 346 -13.76 -8.50 18.37
CA LEU A 346 -12.51 -7.89 17.93
C LEU A 346 -12.37 -6.44 18.42
N GLY A 347 -13.49 -5.73 18.56
CA GLY A 347 -13.51 -4.30 18.86
C GLY A 347 -13.16 -3.42 17.66
N VAL A 348 -13.56 -2.15 17.75
CA VAL A 348 -13.40 -1.17 16.65
C VAL A 348 -11.95 -0.80 16.35
N HIS A 349 -11.01 -1.09 17.26
CA HIS A 349 -9.59 -0.82 17.11
C HIS A 349 -8.78 -2.00 16.51
N ASN A 350 -9.47 -3.07 16.11
CA ASN A 350 -8.80 -4.20 15.47
C ASN A 350 -8.73 -4.00 13.94
N PRO A 351 -7.55 -4.07 13.32
CA PRO A 351 -7.37 -3.80 11.89
C PRO A 351 -8.00 -4.84 10.96
N GLU A 352 -8.35 -6.05 11.46
CA GLU A 352 -9.00 -7.09 10.65
C GLU A 352 -10.52 -6.88 10.53
N LEU A 353 -11.14 -6.09 11.42
CA LEU A 353 -12.58 -5.88 11.46
C LEU A 353 -13.17 -5.29 10.16
N PRO A 354 -12.57 -4.29 9.49
CA PRO A 354 -13.16 -3.67 8.30
C PRO A 354 -13.31 -4.62 7.10
N HIS A 355 -12.45 -5.62 6.97
CA HIS A 355 -12.37 -6.43 5.74
C HIS A 355 -13.67 -7.22 5.45
N PRO A 356 -14.22 -8.03 6.37
CA PRO A 356 -15.50 -8.73 6.16
C PRO A 356 -16.69 -7.80 5.92
N ILE A 357 -16.70 -6.62 6.55
CA ILE A 357 -17.76 -5.60 6.37
C ILE A 357 -17.74 -5.11 4.92
N ILE A 358 -16.55 -4.75 4.41
CA ILE A 358 -16.35 -4.29 3.03
C ILE A 358 -16.70 -5.40 2.04
N TYR A 359 -16.26 -6.64 2.30
CA TYR A 359 -16.59 -7.80 1.47
C TYR A 359 -18.11 -8.02 1.39
N ARG A 360 -18.81 -8.00 2.53
CA ARG A 360 -20.28 -8.13 2.53
C ARG A 360 -20.95 -6.99 1.76
N GLY A 361 -20.43 -5.77 1.85
CA GLY A 361 -20.87 -4.64 1.03
C GLY A 361 -20.70 -4.89 -0.47
N ALA A 362 -19.56 -5.46 -0.88
CA ALA A 362 -19.32 -5.82 -2.28
C ALA A 362 -20.32 -6.88 -2.78
N VAL A 363 -20.62 -7.90 -1.97
CA VAL A 363 -21.66 -8.89 -2.29
C VAL A 363 -23.02 -8.22 -2.51
N PHE A 364 -23.37 -7.19 -1.73
CA PHE A 364 -24.60 -6.42 -1.96
C PHE A 364 -24.54 -5.61 -3.27
N ALA A 365 -23.41 -4.99 -3.60
CA ALA A 365 -23.22 -4.27 -4.86
C ALA A 365 -23.41 -5.18 -6.08
N ASP A 366 -22.83 -6.39 -6.05
CA ASP A 366 -22.97 -7.39 -7.12
C ASP A 366 -24.44 -7.82 -7.34
N ASN A 367 -25.26 -7.71 -6.29
CA ASN A 367 -26.70 -7.96 -6.34
C ASN A 367 -27.55 -6.68 -6.54
N ALA A 368 -26.93 -5.58 -6.99
CA ALA A 368 -27.55 -4.27 -7.19
C ALA A 368 -28.24 -3.66 -5.95
N ARG A 369 -27.87 -4.12 -4.75
CA ARG A 369 -28.30 -3.58 -3.45
C ARG A 369 -27.33 -2.49 -2.98
N PHE A 370 -27.25 -1.42 -3.78
CA PHE A 370 -26.34 -0.30 -3.52
C PHE A 370 -26.63 0.41 -2.19
N ASP A 371 -27.89 0.45 -1.76
CA ASP A 371 -28.31 0.97 -0.45
C ASP A 371 -27.52 0.32 0.69
N ARG A 372 -27.53 -1.02 0.75
CA ARG A 372 -26.85 -1.80 1.80
C ARG A 372 -25.34 -1.80 1.63
N CYS A 373 -24.86 -1.80 0.38
CA CYS A 373 -23.43 -1.66 0.09
C CYS A 373 -22.86 -0.38 0.69
N LEU A 374 -23.51 0.76 0.43
CA LEU A 374 -23.02 2.07 0.86
C LEU A 374 -23.02 2.20 2.39
N GLU A 375 -24.05 1.69 3.08
CA GLU A 375 -24.09 1.67 4.55
C GLU A 375 -22.91 0.90 5.17
N LEU A 376 -22.64 -0.32 4.66
CA LEU A 376 -21.53 -1.15 5.13
C LEU A 376 -20.17 -0.54 4.80
N TRP A 377 -19.98 -0.06 3.58
CA TRP A 377 -18.72 0.56 3.17
C TRP A 377 -18.44 1.85 3.93
N LEU A 378 -19.46 2.66 4.25
CA LEU A 378 -19.27 3.88 5.04
C LEU A 378 -18.84 3.55 6.47
N HIS A 379 -19.41 2.50 7.07
CA HIS A 379 -18.96 2.00 8.37
C HIS A 379 -17.52 1.46 8.31
N GLY A 380 -17.21 0.64 7.30
CA GLY A 380 -15.86 0.13 7.06
C GLY A 380 -14.82 1.23 6.83
N LEU A 381 -15.18 2.28 6.10
CA LEU A 381 -14.34 3.46 5.86
C LEU A 381 -14.04 4.20 7.17
N LYS A 382 -15.06 4.42 8.01
CA LYS A 382 -14.91 5.06 9.34
C LYS A 382 -14.00 4.23 10.25
N LEU A 383 -14.17 2.90 10.26
CA LEU A 383 -13.29 1.99 11.01
C LEU A 383 -11.85 2.02 10.49
N ARG A 384 -11.61 2.07 9.18
CA ARG A 384 -10.25 2.22 8.62
C ARG A 384 -9.60 3.53 9.03
N GLN A 385 -10.35 4.63 8.96
CA GLN A 385 -9.87 5.94 9.40
C GLN A 385 -9.58 5.97 10.90
N LEU A 386 -10.37 5.28 11.73
CA LEU A 386 -10.13 5.15 13.17
C LEU A 386 -8.82 4.43 13.47
N ASN A 387 -8.46 3.44 12.66
CA ASN A 387 -7.27 2.61 12.83
C ASN A 387 -6.03 3.10 12.08
N HIS A 388 -6.09 4.31 11.51
CA HIS A 388 -5.01 4.89 10.70
C HIS A 388 -4.57 4.00 9.53
N ILE A 389 -5.52 3.25 8.95
CA ILE A 389 -5.31 2.40 7.77
C ILE A 389 -5.64 3.19 6.52
N SER A 390 -4.79 3.06 5.49
CA SER A 390 -5.01 3.66 4.17
C SER A 390 -6.39 3.33 3.60
N VAL A 391 -7.06 4.36 3.07
CA VAL A 391 -8.41 4.28 2.48
C VAL A 391 -8.43 4.51 0.97
N VAL A 392 -7.28 4.56 0.31
CA VAL A 392 -7.14 4.83 -1.13
C VAL A 392 -8.08 3.93 -1.97
N LYS A 393 -8.05 2.63 -1.70
CA LYS A 393 -8.90 1.65 -2.41
C LYS A 393 -10.37 1.82 -2.10
N ASP A 394 -10.70 2.22 -0.87
CA ASP A 394 -12.08 2.35 -0.41
C ASP A 394 -12.75 3.58 -1.03
N LEU A 395 -12.05 4.72 -1.06
CA LEU A 395 -12.54 5.93 -1.72
C LEU A 395 -12.77 5.70 -3.22
N LEU A 396 -11.84 5.00 -3.89
CA LEU A 396 -11.98 4.71 -5.32
C LEU A 396 -13.22 3.83 -5.59
N ARG A 397 -13.45 2.80 -4.76
CA ARG A 397 -14.64 1.95 -4.85
C ARG A 397 -15.94 2.75 -4.75
N PHE A 398 -15.99 3.76 -3.88
CA PHE A 398 -17.16 4.66 -3.81
C PHE A 398 -17.35 5.44 -5.10
N ALA A 399 -16.29 6.02 -5.67
CA ALA A 399 -16.38 6.73 -6.94
C ALA A 399 -16.87 5.81 -8.08
N GLN A 400 -16.41 4.56 -8.11
CA GLN A 400 -16.84 3.54 -9.07
C GLN A 400 -18.33 3.19 -8.91
N VAL A 401 -18.78 2.86 -7.70
CA VAL A 401 -20.19 2.51 -7.43
C VAL A 401 -21.12 3.70 -7.67
N PHE A 402 -20.75 4.91 -7.24
CA PHE A 402 -21.52 6.12 -7.54
C PHE A 402 -21.66 6.35 -9.05
N SER A 403 -20.58 6.16 -9.80
CA SER A 403 -20.60 6.28 -11.26
C SER A 403 -21.51 5.23 -11.90
N GLN A 404 -21.42 3.98 -11.44
CA GLN A 404 -22.28 2.89 -11.88
C GLN A 404 -23.75 3.19 -11.60
N MET A 405 -24.09 3.62 -10.38
CA MET A 405 -25.46 3.97 -9.99
C MET A 405 -26.05 5.04 -10.92
N ILE A 406 -25.31 6.11 -11.20
CA ILE A 406 -25.76 7.16 -12.13
C ILE A 406 -25.93 6.59 -13.54
N HIS A 407 -24.98 5.79 -14.02
CA HIS A 407 -25.02 5.20 -15.36
C HIS A 407 -26.25 4.30 -15.57
N VAL A 408 -26.58 3.46 -14.58
CA VAL A 408 -27.72 2.54 -14.64
C VAL A 408 -29.05 3.17 -14.19
N GLY A 409 -29.05 4.45 -13.79
CA GLY A 409 -30.25 5.19 -13.41
C GLY A 409 -30.77 4.92 -11.99
N VAL A 410 -29.94 4.39 -11.09
CA VAL A 410 -30.26 4.24 -9.66
C VAL A 410 -30.10 5.59 -8.97
N GLN A 411 -31.05 5.94 -8.09
CA GLN A 411 -31.03 7.20 -7.35
C GLN A 411 -29.84 7.25 -6.39
N LEU A 412 -28.95 8.23 -6.61
CA LEU A 412 -27.86 8.58 -5.72
C LEU A 412 -28.21 9.86 -4.95
N THR A 413 -27.98 9.88 -3.64
CA THR A 413 -28.33 11.03 -2.79
C THR A 413 -27.13 11.93 -2.49
N TYR A 414 -27.41 13.21 -2.23
CA TYR A 414 -26.41 14.17 -1.78
C TYR A 414 -25.68 13.71 -0.50
N GLN A 415 -26.42 13.19 0.49
CA GLN A 415 -25.86 12.76 1.77
C GLN A 415 -24.83 11.63 1.61
N GLN A 416 -25.07 10.68 0.70
CA GLN A 416 -24.12 9.60 0.43
C GLN A 416 -22.80 10.11 -0.15
N VAL A 417 -22.85 11.04 -1.11
CA VAL A 417 -21.65 11.56 -1.78
C VAL A 417 -20.87 12.50 -0.86
N ILE A 418 -21.56 13.32 -0.07
CA ILE A 418 -20.91 14.30 0.80
C ILE A 418 -20.17 13.64 1.97
N GLU A 419 -20.68 12.53 2.52
CA GLU A 419 -19.98 11.76 3.56
C GLU A 419 -18.64 11.21 3.05
N VAL A 420 -18.62 10.67 1.83
CA VAL A 420 -17.39 10.15 1.22
C VAL A 420 -16.41 11.29 0.88
N LEU A 421 -16.91 12.43 0.39
CA LEU A 421 -16.05 13.61 0.17
C LEU A 421 -15.43 14.10 1.49
N SER A 422 -16.20 14.10 2.58
CA SER A 422 -15.70 14.48 3.90
C SER A 422 -14.57 13.55 4.36
N ALA A 423 -14.77 12.24 4.19
CA ALA A 423 -13.74 11.24 4.51
C ALA A 423 -12.48 11.43 3.64
N ALA A 424 -12.62 11.73 2.35
CA ALA A 424 -11.50 12.02 1.46
C ALA A 424 -10.70 13.26 1.91
N ILE A 425 -11.38 14.33 2.34
CA ILE A 425 -10.73 15.54 2.86
C ILE A 425 -9.96 15.25 4.14
N ILE A 426 -10.57 14.52 5.09
CA ILE A 426 -9.92 14.12 6.35
C ILE A 426 -8.66 13.30 6.07
N GLU A 427 -8.72 12.37 5.10
CA GLU A 427 -7.55 11.56 4.76
C GLU A 427 -6.45 12.39 4.09
N LEU A 428 -6.81 13.30 3.18
CA LEU A 428 -5.85 14.20 2.55
C LEU A 428 -5.17 15.13 3.56
N GLU A 429 -5.90 15.61 4.56
CA GLU A 429 -5.34 16.38 5.68
C GLU A 429 -4.33 15.54 6.47
N ARG A 430 -4.68 14.29 6.83
CA ARG A 430 -3.77 13.37 7.51
C ARG A 430 -2.54 13.04 6.67
N ASN A 431 -2.69 12.81 5.36
CA ASN A 431 -1.55 12.54 4.49
C ASN A 431 -0.62 13.76 4.41
N LYS A 432 -1.17 14.98 4.42
CA LYS A 432 -0.39 16.22 4.50
C LYS A 432 0.41 16.28 5.80
N ASP A 433 -0.22 15.96 6.92
CA ASP A 433 0.46 15.92 8.22
C ASP A 433 1.61 14.90 8.21
N LYS A 434 1.36 13.69 7.70
CA LYS A 434 2.39 12.65 7.53
C LYS A 434 3.57 13.09 6.66
N LEU A 435 3.34 13.88 5.60
CA LEU A 435 4.45 14.42 4.80
C LEU A 435 5.29 15.45 5.55
N THR A 436 4.68 16.21 6.46
CA THR A 436 5.38 17.23 7.26
C THR A 436 6.08 16.64 8.49
N ALA A 437 5.50 15.59 9.07
CA ALA A 437 6.03 14.86 10.22
C ALA A 437 5.90 13.33 10.00
N PRO A 438 6.80 12.71 9.22
CA PRO A 438 6.71 11.30 8.89
C PRO A 438 6.96 10.40 10.11
N GLY A 439 6.04 9.47 10.37
CA GLY A 439 6.21 8.42 11.34
C GLY A 439 7.12 7.29 10.83
N PRO A 440 7.52 6.35 11.70
CA PRO A 440 8.37 5.21 11.30
C PRO A 440 7.76 4.31 10.22
N LYS A 441 6.43 4.35 10.05
CA LYS A 441 5.65 3.56 9.09
C LYS A 441 5.17 4.38 7.88
N ASP A 442 5.56 5.65 7.78
CA ASP A 442 5.06 6.58 6.77
C ASP A 442 6.21 7.09 5.87
N PRO A 443 6.79 6.23 5.02
CA PRO A 443 7.82 6.68 4.09
C PRO A 443 7.24 7.73 3.13
N PRO A 444 7.92 8.89 2.91
CA PRO A 444 7.37 10.01 2.15
C PRO A 444 6.90 9.65 0.73
N GLU A 445 7.54 8.68 0.08
CA GLU A 445 7.15 8.21 -1.25
C GLU A 445 5.77 7.55 -1.24
N THR A 446 5.52 6.64 -0.29
CA THR A 446 4.22 5.96 -0.14
C THR A 446 3.13 6.96 0.24
N VAL A 447 3.40 7.88 1.17
CA VAL A 447 2.43 8.93 1.52
C VAL A 447 2.09 9.79 0.30
N MET A 448 3.07 10.07 -0.56
CA MET A 448 2.83 10.80 -1.80
C MET A 448 1.97 9.98 -2.79
N ASP A 449 2.21 8.68 -2.95
CA ASP A 449 1.35 7.81 -3.79
C ASP A 449 -0.11 7.82 -3.28
N GLU A 450 -0.30 7.81 -1.96
CA GLU A 450 -1.63 7.93 -1.33
C GLU A 450 -2.28 9.28 -1.64
N ILE A 451 -1.55 10.39 -1.53
CA ILE A 451 -2.06 11.73 -1.86
C ILE A 451 -2.48 11.82 -3.32
N GLU A 452 -1.66 11.34 -4.26
CA GLU A 452 -1.98 11.38 -5.68
C GLU A 452 -3.27 10.61 -6.00
N SER A 453 -3.41 9.43 -5.39
CA SER A 453 -4.58 8.57 -5.56
C SER A 453 -5.83 9.17 -4.92
N ASN A 454 -5.71 9.70 -3.70
CA ASN A 454 -6.80 10.33 -2.96
C ASN A 454 -7.24 11.66 -3.60
N LEU A 455 -6.32 12.47 -4.13
CA LEU A 455 -6.65 13.70 -4.88
C LEU A 455 -7.41 13.38 -6.17
N THR A 456 -6.93 12.40 -6.93
CA THR A 456 -7.59 11.95 -8.16
C THR A 456 -9.00 11.43 -7.86
N THR A 457 -9.15 10.64 -6.80
CA THR A 457 -10.45 10.14 -6.37
C THR A 457 -11.37 11.25 -5.87
N ALA A 458 -10.84 12.23 -5.12
CA ALA A 458 -11.60 13.41 -4.70
C ALA A 458 -12.12 14.18 -5.91
N LEU A 459 -11.33 14.33 -6.98
CA LEU A 459 -11.77 14.94 -8.24
C LEU A 459 -12.94 14.18 -8.89
N TYR A 460 -12.91 12.84 -8.87
CA TYR A 460 -14.03 12.01 -9.35
C TYR A 460 -15.28 12.26 -8.52
N ILE A 461 -15.17 12.25 -7.19
CA ILE A 461 -16.28 12.51 -6.26
C ILE A 461 -16.85 13.92 -6.48
N LEU A 462 -16.02 14.94 -6.67
CA LEU A 462 -16.47 16.30 -7.00
C LEU A 462 -17.23 16.34 -8.32
N THR A 463 -16.75 15.61 -9.33
CA THR A 463 -17.39 15.54 -10.65
C THR A 463 -18.77 14.89 -10.56
N ILE A 464 -18.88 13.79 -9.81
CA ILE A 464 -20.15 13.14 -9.49
C ILE A 464 -21.08 14.10 -8.74
N LEU A 465 -20.57 14.79 -7.72
CA LEU A 465 -21.32 15.73 -6.90
C LEU A 465 -21.91 16.87 -7.73
N THR A 466 -21.18 17.41 -8.72
CA THR A 466 -21.70 18.46 -9.62
C THR A 466 -22.94 18.03 -10.39
N LYS A 467 -23.11 16.73 -10.68
CA LYS A 467 -24.32 16.21 -11.33
C LYS A 467 -25.53 16.22 -10.40
N LEU A 468 -25.32 16.08 -9.09
CA LEU A 468 -26.36 16.13 -8.06
C LEU A 468 -26.69 17.56 -7.60
N MET A 469 -25.79 18.52 -7.79
CA MET A 469 -25.99 19.91 -7.33
C MET A 469 -27.26 20.57 -7.89
N LYS A 470 -27.75 20.13 -9.06
CA LYS A 470 -28.99 20.63 -9.68
C LYS A 470 -30.22 20.38 -8.81
N THR A 471 -30.24 19.28 -8.05
CA THR A 471 -31.35 18.90 -7.17
C THR A 471 -31.14 19.31 -5.71
N CYS A 472 -29.95 19.83 -5.36
CA CYS A 472 -29.64 20.25 -4.00
C CYS A 472 -30.34 21.56 -3.62
N ASN A 473 -30.75 21.66 -2.36
CA ASN A 473 -31.25 22.90 -1.75
C ASN A 473 -30.09 23.88 -1.44
N GLU A 474 -30.41 25.09 -0.98
CA GLU A 474 -29.40 26.14 -0.73
C GLU A 474 -28.41 25.77 0.39
N GLU A 475 -28.88 25.11 1.45
CA GLU A 475 -28.04 24.68 2.57
C GLU A 475 -27.04 23.60 2.13
N GLU A 476 -27.52 22.60 1.36
CA GLU A 476 -26.69 21.55 0.80
C GLU A 476 -25.62 22.14 -0.13
N ARG A 477 -25.99 23.08 -1.01
CA ARG A 477 -25.04 23.77 -1.90
C ARG A 477 -23.98 24.54 -1.11
N PHE A 478 -24.38 25.25 -0.05
CA PHE A 478 -23.45 25.97 0.81
C PHE A 478 -22.47 25.00 1.50
N ASN A 479 -22.96 23.85 1.98
CA ASN A 479 -22.09 22.85 2.58
C ASN A 479 -21.08 22.26 1.58
N VAL A 480 -21.51 21.96 0.35
CA VAL A 480 -20.59 21.56 -0.73
C VAL A 480 -19.50 22.62 -0.90
N GLN A 481 -19.90 23.88 -1.08
CA GLN A 481 -18.94 24.97 -1.31
C GLN A 481 -17.94 25.12 -0.17
N ARG A 482 -18.39 24.99 1.08
CA ARG A 482 -17.53 25.01 2.27
C ARG A 482 -16.51 23.87 2.26
N MET A 483 -16.92 22.66 1.90
CA MET A 483 -16.02 21.49 1.85
C MET A 483 -15.01 21.59 0.71
N VAL A 484 -15.46 22.02 -0.47
CA VAL A 484 -14.55 22.25 -1.61
C VAL A 484 -13.55 23.36 -1.30
N PHE A 485 -13.98 24.42 -0.60
CA PHE A 485 -13.08 25.46 -0.12
C PHE A 485 -12.03 24.88 0.83
N ALA A 486 -12.43 24.08 1.82
CA ALA A 486 -11.49 23.43 2.74
C ALA A 486 -10.48 22.54 1.99
N LEU A 487 -10.94 21.74 1.03
CA LEU A 487 -10.10 20.92 0.16
C LEU A 487 -9.08 21.76 -0.63
N ASN A 488 -9.49 22.89 -1.19
CA ASN A 488 -8.59 23.82 -1.90
C ASN A 488 -7.54 24.43 -0.94
N GLN A 489 -7.90 24.73 0.31
CA GLN A 489 -6.98 25.27 1.31
C GLN A 489 -5.91 24.26 1.77
N LEU A 490 -6.11 22.96 1.52
CA LEU A 490 -5.05 21.97 1.76
C LEU A 490 -3.82 22.22 0.87
N GLN A 491 -4.00 22.87 -0.29
CA GLN A 491 -2.93 23.20 -1.24
C GLN A 491 -2.06 22.00 -1.65
N LEU A 492 -2.68 20.82 -1.71
CA LEU A 492 -2.02 19.58 -2.14
C LEU A 492 -1.88 19.55 -3.66
N THR A 493 -0.81 18.93 -4.13
CA THR A 493 -0.49 18.76 -5.55
C THR A 493 -0.03 17.34 -5.81
N LEU A 494 -0.15 16.90 -7.06
CA LEU A 494 0.58 15.72 -7.53
C LEU A 494 2.09 15.97 -7.51
N ARG A 495 2.90 14.92 -7.70
CA ARG A 495 4.36 14.98 -7.82
C ARG A 495 4.82 15.90 -8.94
N ASN A 496 4.04 16.04 -10.00
CA ASN A 496 4.34 16.96 -11.10
C ASN A 496 3.91 18.42 -10.79
N GLY A 497 3.36 18.71 -9.61
CA GLY A 497 2.90 20.04 -9.20
C GLY A 497 1.47 20.39 -9.61
N GLN A 498 0.75 19.50 -10.31
CA GLN A 498 -0.63 19.76 -10.71
C GLN A 498 -1.58 19.79 -9.50
N THR A 499 -2.46 20.79 -9.47
CA THR A 499 -3.55 20.92 -8.49
C THR A 499 -4.84 20.27 -9.02
N LEU A 500 -5.87 20.13 -8.17
CA LEU A 500 -7.21 19.71 -8.62
C LEU A 500 -7.75 20.54 -9.80
N LEU A 501 -7.46 21.85 -9.83
CA LEU A 501 -7.87 22.72 -10.92
C LEU A 501 -7.12 22.40 -12.23
N HIS A 502 -5.84 22.04 -12.16
CA HIS A 502 -5.12 21.56 -13.35
C HIS A 502 -5.76 20.28 -13.87
N LEU A 503 -6.06 19.33 -12.99
CA LEU A 503 -6.64 18.05 -13.37
C LEU A 503 -8.06 18.19 -13.94
N ALA A 504 -8.89 19.07 -13.38
CA ALA A 504 -10.23 19.35 -13.90
C ALA A 504 -10.20 19.95 -15.33
N CYS A 505 -9.15 20.70 -15.66
CA CYS A 505 -8.92 21.35 -16.96
C CYS A 505 -8.14 20.47 -17.96
N ASN A 506 -7.56 19.35 -17.54
CA ASN A 506 -6.67 18.55 -18.37
C ASN A 506 -7.44 17.44 -19.10
N ALA A 507 -7.40 17.45 -20.44
CA ALA A 507 -7.98 16.39 -21.28
C ALA A 507 -7.28 15.02 -21.13
N GLU A 508 -6.08 15.02 -20.57
CA GLU A 508 -5.26 13.83 -20.32
C GLU A 508 -5.33 13.34 -18.87
N THR A 509 -6.16 13.95 -18.01
CA THR A 509 -6.37 13.45 -16.65
C THR A 509 -6.84 11.99 -16.71
N PRO A 510 -6.09 11.05 -16.11
CA PRO A 510 -6.46 9.65 -16.16
C PRO A 510 -7.79 9.44 -15.42
N VAL A 511 -8.64 8.61 -16.01
CA VAL A 511 -9.90 8.17 -15.41
C VAL A 511 -9.85 6.66 -15.33
N ASP A 512 -10.21 6.13 -14.17
CA ASP A 512 -10.35 4.69 -13.99
C ASP A 512 -11.40 4.13 -14.97
N ASP A 513 -11.05 3.03 -15.65
CA ASP A 513 -11.85 2.45 -16.72
C ASP A 513 -13.08 1.67 -16.18
N PHE A 514 -13.19 1.46 -14.87
CA PHE A 514 -14.26 0.67 -14.27
C PHE A 514 -15.44 1.57 -13.84
N HIS A 515 -16.39 1.77 -14.75
CA HIS A 515 -17.58 2.63 -14.61
C HIS A 515 -17.31 4.13 -14.42
N THR A 516 -16.18 4.52 -13.82
CA THR A 516 -15.85 5.93 -13.56
C THR A 516 -15.74 6.73 -14.86
N SER A 517 -15.21 6.16 -15.94
CA SER A 517 -15.13 6.78 -17.27
C SER A 517 -16.48 7.12 -17.92
N ASP A 518 -17.58 6.49 -17.47
CA ASP A 518 -18.91 6.78 -18.00
C ASP A 518 -19.41 8.17 -17.55
N ILE A 519 -19.01 8.58 -16.35
CA ILE A 519 -19.48 9.79 -15.68
C ILE A 519 -18.38 10.87 -15.61
N CYS A 520 -17.17 10.49 -15.21
CA CYS A 520 -16.04 11.40 -15.06
C CYS A 520 -15.33 11.56 -16.41
N LYS A 521 -15.50 12.73 -17.03
CA LYS A 521 -14.82 13.10 -18.28
C LYS A 521 -14.13 14.43 -18.10
N PHE A 522 -12.85 14.49 -18.45
CA PHE A 522 -12.04 15.70 -18.37
C PHE A 522 -11.63 16.16 -19.77
N PRO A 523 -11.59 17.48 -20.03
CA PRO A 523 -11.84 18.56 -19.07
C PRO A 523 -13.33 18.67 -18.67
N CYS A 524 -13.62 19.13 -17.44
CA CYS A 524 -14.99 19.24 -16.92
C CYS A 524 -15.30 20.68 -16.49
N ALA A 525 -16.20 21.35 -17.21
CA ALA A 525 -16.54 22.75 -16.97
C ALA A 525 -17.22 22.98 -15.61
N GLU A 526 -18.17 22.12 -15.22
CA GLU A 526 -18.89 22.30 -13.96
C GLU A 526 -17.98 22.09 -12.73
N THR A 527 -17.13 21.05 -12.76
CA THR A 527 -16.14 20.81 -11.69
C THR A 527 -15.13 21.94 -11.63
N THR A 528 -14.65 22.42 -12.77
CA THR A 528 -13.73 23.56 -12.86
C THR A 528 -14.34 24.82 -12.24
N ARG A 529 -15.58 25.16 -12.61
CA ARG A 529 -16.29 26.32 -12.05
C ARG A 529 -16.47 26.20 -10.54
N LEU A 530 -16.86 25.02 -10.04
CA LEU A 530 -17.01 24.78 -8.60
C LEU A 530 -15.70 25.02 -7.86
N LEU A 531 -14.58 24.47 -8.36
CA LEU A 531 -13.26 24.66 -7.77
C LEU A 531 -12.87 26.16 -7.72
N ILE A 532 -13.09 26.89 -8.81
CA ILE A 532 -12.79 28.33 -8.91
C ILE A 532 -13.64 29.13 -7.91
N GLN A 533 -14.96 28.91 -7.89
CA GLN A 533 -15.87 29.57 -6.96
C GLN A 533 -15.51 29.31 -5.49
N CYS A 534 -14.92 28.15 -5.21
CA CYS A 534 -14.44 27.75 -3.90
C CYS A 534 -12.96 28.07 -3.66
N GLY A 535 -12.39 29.06 -4.36
CA GLY A 535 -11.07 29.63 -4.03
C GLY A 535 -9.87 28.87 -4.57
N ALA A 536 -10.03 28.02 -5.60
CA ALA A 536 -8.88 27.44 -6.30
C ALA A 536 -8.06 28.54 -6.99
N ASN A 537 -6.73 28.48 -6.85
CA ASN A 537 -5.85 29.45 -7.49
C ASN A 537 -5.75 29.20 -9.00
N VAL A 538 -6.40 30.06 -9.79
CA VAL A 538 -6.43 30.00 -11.26
C VAL A 538 -5.07 30.23 -11.93
N ASN A 539 -4.09 30.77 -11.18
CA ASN A 539 -2.71 30.98 -11.63
C ASN A 539 -1.72 30.05 -10.93
N ALA A 540 -2.19 28.97 -10.27
CA ALA A 540 -1.30 27.94 -9.74
C ALA A 540 -0.42 27.38 -10.87
N MET A 541 0.81 27.00 -10.55
CA MET A 541 1.79 26.50 -11.51
C MET A 541 2.21 25.09 -11.15
N ASP A 542 2.21 24.20 -12.14
CA ASP A 542 2.86 22.89 -12.03
C ASP A 542 4.40 23.02 -12.06
N LYS A 543 5.14 21.90 -12.01
CA LYS A 543 6.62 21.89 -12.07
C LYS A 543 7.18 22.42 -13.40
N LYS A 544 6.40 22.38 -14.48
CA LYS A 544 6.75 22.98 -15.78
C LYS A 544 6.33 24.44 -15.89
N ARG A 545 5.78 25.01 -14.82
CA ARG A 545 5.15 26.34 -14.76
C ARG A 545 3.95 26.52 -15.68
N ASN A 546 3.29 25.42 -16.08
CA ASN A 546 2.01 25.52 -16.74
C ASN A 546 0.94 25.90 -15.71
N THR A 547 0.10 26.88 -16.05
CA THR A 547 -1.11 27.20 -15.31
C THR A 547 -2.29 26.36 -15.81
N PRO A 548 -3.44 26.30 -15.10
CA PRO A 548 -4.65 25.68 -15.64
C PRO A 548 -5.04 26.21 -17.03
N LEU A 549 -4.73 27.49 -17.31
CA LEU A 549 -4.97 28.10 -18.61
C LEU A 549 -4.01 27.58 -19.69
N HIS A 550 -2.76 27.28 -19.36
CA HIS A 550 -1.85 26.58 -20.29
C HIS A 550 -2.39 25.17 -20.58
N VAL A 551 -2.77 24.44 -19.53
CA VAL A 551 -3.21 23.04 -19.64
C VAL A 551 -4.45 22.87 -20.52
N ILE A 552 -5.47 23.73 -20.37
CA ILE A 552 -6.71 23.60 -21.16
C ILE A 552 -6.52 23.92 -22.65
N VAL A 553 -5.51 24.70 -23.02
CA VAL A 553 -5.24 25.08 -24.42
C VAL A 553 -4.16 24.24 -25.09
N SER A 554 -3.33 23.56 -24.29
CA SER A 554 -2.32 22.60 -24.75
C SER A 554 -2.88 21.17 -24.65
N TYR A 555 -3.76 20.78 -25.57
CA TYR A 555 -4.31 19.43 -25.61
C TYR A 555 -3.94 18.70 -26.91
N HIS A 556 -3.59 17.42 -26.79
CA HIS A 556 -3.27 16.56 -27.93
C HIS A 556 -4.44 15.64 -28.33
N LYS A 557 -5.31 15.31 -27.37
CA LYS A 557 -6.54 14.55 -27.60
C LYS A 557 -7.68 15.51 -27.94
N ALA A 558 -8.44 15.23 -29.00
CA ALA A 558 -9.53 16.10 -29.42
C ALA A 558 -10.56 16.30 -28.29
N ILE A 559 -10.71 17.55 -27.85
CA ILE A 559 -11.82 17.96 -26.98
C ILE A 559 -13.07 17.98 -27.84
N SER A 560 -14.03 17.10 -27.53
CA SER A 560 -15.21 16.87 -28.38
C SER A 560 -16.24 18.00 -28.34
N ASP A 561 -16.17 18.91 -27.37
CA ASP A 561 -17.16 19.96 -27.16
C ASP A 561 -16.53 21.36 -27.02
N PHE A 562 -16.82 22.22 -28.00
CA PHE A 562 -16.44 23.63 -28.01
C PHE A 562 -16.97 24.39 -26.78
N LEU A 563 -18.19 24.07 -26.32
CA LEU A 563 -18.81 24.78 -25.20
C LEU A 563 -18.04 24.55 -23.89
N THR A 564 -17.55 23.33 -23.68
CA THR A 564 -16.71 22.99 -22.53
C THR A 564 -15.41 23.80 -22.52
N LEU A 565 -14.72 23.85 -23.66
CA LEU A 565 -13.48 24.63 -23.82
C LEU A 565 -13.72 26.13 -23.58
N HIS A 566 -14.75 26.69 -24.22
CA HIS A 566 -15.13 28.09 -24.05
C HIS A 566 -15.48 28.39 -22.59
N SER A 567 -16.33 27.58 -21.96
CA SER A 567 -16.75 27.77 -20.57
C SER A 567 -15.55 27.80 -19.63
N ILE A 568 -14.61 26.86 -19.75
CA ILE A 568 -13.46 26.79 -18.85
C ILE A 568 -12.53 27.99 -19.04
N ILE A 569 -12.21 28.35 -20.29
CA ILE A 569 -11.35 29.51 -20.56
C ILE A 569 -11.99 30.80 -20.05
N THR A 570 -13.30 30.99 -20.27
CA THR A 570 -14.04 32.13 -19.75
C THR A 570 -14.06 32.13 -18.21
N ASP A 571 -14.41 31.02 -17.57
CA ASP A 571 -14.43 30.91 -16.10
C ASP A 571 -13.04 31.22 -15.50
N LEU A 572 -11.95 30.72 -16.09
CA LEU A 572 -10.59 31.03 -15.65
C LEU A 572 -10.24 32.52 -15.80
N THR A 573 -10.48 33.09 -16.98
CA THR A 573 -10.10 34.48 -17.28
C THR A 573 -10.93 35.51 -16.53
N GLU A 574 -12.23 35.27 -16.35
CA GLU A 574 -13.11 36.13 -15.53
C GLU A 574 -12.73 36.13 -14.05
N HIS A 575 -12.15 35.03 -13.55
CA HIS A 575 -11.67 34.90 -12.17
C HIS A 575 -10.18 35.23 -12.02
N GLY A 576 -9.58 35.90 -13.00
CA GLY A 576 -8.24 36.50 -12.87
C GLY A 576 -7.09 35.60 -13.33
N ALA A 577 -7.33 34.60 -14.18
CA ALA A 577 -6.26 33.89 -14.85
C ALA A 577 -5.51 34.84 -15.81
N HIS A 578 -4.20 34.92 -15.65
CA HIS A 578 -3.36 35.73 -16.51
C HIS A 578 -3.09 35.00 -17.84
N THR A 579 -3.22 35.74 -18.95
CA THR A 579 -3.02 35.23 -20.32
C THR A 579 -1.57 35.41 -20.81
N ASP A 580 -0.73 36.07 -20.02
CA ASP A 580 0.64 36.44 -20.36
C ASP A 580 1.69 35.89 -19.36
N ILE A 581 1.27 34.97 -18.49
CA ILE A 581 2.20 34.14 -17.71
C ILE A 581 2.93 33.21 -18.67
N VAL A 582 4.23 32.99 -18.44
CA VAL A 582 5.02 32.06 -19.26
C VAL A 582 5.42 30.81 -18.48
N ASN A 583 5.36 29.67 -19.17
CA ASN A 583 5.86 28.38 -18.67
C ASN A 583 7.41 28.31 -18.75
N ASN A 584 8.00 27.15 -18.42
CA ASN A 584 9.44 26.95 -18.50
C ASN A 584 10.01 27.05 -19.93
N ASP A 585 9.20 26.71 -20.94
CA ASP A 585 9.57 26.83 -22.35
C ASP A 585 9.55 28.30 -22.82
N GLY A 586 8.93 29.18 -22.03
CA GLY A 586 8.80 30.61 -22.30
C GLY A 586 7.56 30.97 -23.09
N GLU A 587 6.63 30.04 -23.20
CA GLU A 587 5.39 30.18 -23.94
C GLU A 587 4.31 30.70 -22.99
N SER A 588 3.55 31.69 -23.45
CA SER A 588 2.26 32.07 -22.88
C SER A 588 1.18 31.04 -23.23
N PRO A 589 0.01 31.03 -22.54
CA PRO A 589 -1.12 30.18 -22.94
C PRO A 589 -1.51 30.34 -24.41
N LEU A 590 -1.39 31.55 -24.97
CA LEU A 590 -1.69 31.77 -26.38
C LEU A 590 -0.69 31.08 -27.31
N GLU A 591 0.60 31.10 -26.97
CA GLU A 591 1.67 30.48 -27.74
C GLU A 591 1.69 28.96 -27.57
N ALA A 592 1.33 28.46 -26.38
CA ALA A 592 1.21 27.04 -26.08
C ALA A 592 -0.06 26.38 -26.68
N SER A 593 -0.95 27.17 -27.29
CA SER A 593 -2.22 26.69 -27.85
C SER A 593 -1.97 25.74 -29.03
N THR A 594 -2.50 24.52 -28.95
CA THR A 594 -2.30 23.48 -29.99
C THR A 594 -3.33 23.56 -31.12
N THR A 595 -4.41 24.33 -30.93
CA THR A 595 -5.50 24.44 -31.92
C THR A 595 -5.92 25.89 -32.16
N GLY A 596 -6.34 26.19 -33.39
CA GLY A 596 -6.85 27.51 -33.74
C GLY A 596 -8.14 27.90 -33.00
N VAL A 597 -8.91 26.91 -32.51
CA VAL A 597 -10.13 27.18 -31.72
C VAL A 597 -9.79 27.76 -30.36
N ALA A 598 -8.87 27.11 -29.63
CA ALA A 598 -8.38 27.62 -28.35
C ALA A 598 -7.73 29.00 -28.49
N GLU A 599 -6.96 29.22 -29.56
CA GLU A 599 -6.41 30.54 -29.87
C GLU A 599 -7.48 31.61 -30.06
N ILE A 600 -8.54 31.33 -30.81
CA ILE A 600 -9.62 32.29 -31.06
C ILE A 600 -10.33 32.64 -29.75
N ILE A 601 -10.64 31.64 -28.91
CA ILE A 601 -11.28 31.87 -27.62
C ILE A 601 -10.35 32.68 -26.71
N LEU A 602 -9.06 32.35 -26.63
CA LEU A 602 -8.11 33.13 -25.84
C LEU A 602 -8.04 34.58 -26.34
N LYS A 603 -7.87 34.80 -27.66
CA LYS A 603 -7.77 36.15 -28.26
C LYS A 603 -8.97 37.03 -27.92
N THR A 604 -10.17 36.49 -27.79
CA THR A 604 -11.36 37.25 -27.39
C THR A 604 -11.43 37.55 -25.90
N GLN A 605 -10.72 36.78 -25.07
CA GLN A 605 -10.67 36.92 -23.61
C GLN A 605 -9.44 37.68 -23.08
N ILE A 606 -8.45 38.00 -23.93
CA ILE A 606 -7.25 38.74 -23.53
C ILE A 606 -7.61 40.10 -22.93
N LYS A 607 -7.35 40.24 -21.63
CA LYS A 607 -7.42 41.49 -20.88
C LYS A 607 -6.10 41.71 -20.15
N ILE A 608 -5.13 42.32 -20.82
CA ILE A 608 -3.82 42.61 -20.22
C ILE A 608 -3.93 43.88 -19.39
N SER A 609 -3.64 43.78 -18.09
CA SER A 609 -3.61 44.95 -17.22
C SER A 609 -2.29 45.73 -17.38
N LEU A 610 -2.29 47.03 -17.07
CA LEU A 610 -1.07 47.83 -17.04
C LEU A 610 0.00 47.22 -16.09
N LYS A 611 -0.44 46.60 -14.99
CA LYS A 611 0.42 45.89 -14.05
C LYS A 611 1.15 44.73 -14.72
N CYS A 612 0.45 43.95 -15.56
CA CYS A 612 1.05 42.86 -16.32
C CYS A 612 2.05 43.39 -17.36
N ILE A 613 1.68 44.45 -18.11
CA ILE A 613 2.57 45.09 -19.09
C ILE A 613 3.87 45.56 -18.43
N ALA A 614 3.77 46.20 -17.26
CA ALA A 614 4.93 46.66 -16.51
C ALA A 614 5.82 45.50 -16.02
N ALA A 615 5.22 44.43 -15.50
CA ALA A 615 5.94 43.23 -15.09
C ALA A 615 6.66 42.56 -16.28
N ASN A 616 5.98 42.45 -17.42
CA ASN A 616 6.55 41.92 -18.65
C ASN A 616 7.72 42.79 -19.15
N ALA A 617 7.58 44.12 -19.13
CA ALA A 617 8.66 45.04 -19.50
C ALA A 617 9.89 44.88 -18.59
N VAL A 618 9.70 44.72 -17.28
CA VAL A 618 10.78 44.43 -16.32
C VAL A 618 11.54 43.16 -16.70
N LYS A 619 10.82 42.08 -17.06
CA LYS A 619 11.42 40.81 -17.47
C LYS A 619 12.12 40.88 -18.84
N ILE A 620 11.44 41.42 -19.86
CA ILE A 620 11.96 41.57 -21.22
C ILE A 620 13.26 42.39 -21.23
N HIS A 621 13.29 43.49 -20.48
CA HIS A 621 14.46 44.37 -20.41
C HIS A 621 15.47 43.99 -19.31
N LYS A 622 15.27 42.86 -18.63
CA LYS A 622 16.14 42.34 -17.55
C LYS A 622 16.43 43.39 -16.46
N ILE A 623 15.42 44.20 -16.13
CA ILE A 623 15.54 45.25 -15.11
C ILE A 623 15.67 44.57 -13.73
N PRO A 624 16.66 44.92 -12.90
CA PRO A 624 16.76 44.38 -11.54
C PRO A 624 15.57 44.82 -10.67
N TYR A 625 14.90 43.88 -10.00
CA TYR A 625 13.76 44.17 -9.10
C TYR A 625 13.85 43.48 -7.73
N LEU A 626 14.65 42.43 -7.59
CA LEU A 626 14.81 41.69 -6.34
C LEU A 626 15.39 42.58 -5.23
N GLY A 627 14.72 42.64 -4.09
CA GLY A 627 15.01 43.51 -2.96
C GLY A 627 14.71 44.99 -3.20
N GLN A 628 14.18 45.35 -4.38
CA GLN A 628 13.90 46.74 -4.78
C GLN A 628 12.41 47.05 -4.82
N VAL A 629 11.56 46.02 -4.87
CA VAL A 629 10.10 46.15 -4.83
C VAL A 629 9.55 45.29 -3.68
N PRO A 630 8.34 45.57 -3.17
CA PRO A 630 7.67 44.71 -2.20
C PRO A 630 7.64 43.24 -2.65
N SER A 631 7.80 42.30 -1.73
CA SER A 631 7.87 40.85 -2.03
C SER A 631 6.70 40.37 -2.89
N GLY A 632 5.47 40.79 -2.60
CA GLY A 632 4.30 40.44 -3.43
C GLY A 632 4.34 40.96 -4.87
N LEU A 633 5.11 42.02 -5.16
CA LEU A 633 5.36 42.47 -6.53
C LEU A 633 6.51 41.68 -7.18
N GLU A 634 7.50 41.23 -6.41
CA GLU A 634 8.53 40.31 -6.92
C GLU A 634 7.90 39.00 -7.39
N GLU A 635 7.01 38.40 -6.59
CA GLU A 635 6.30 37.18 -6.98
C GLU A 635 5.48 37.41 -8.25
N PHE A 636 4.80 38.55 -8.35
CA PHE A 636 4.00 38.92 -9.52
C PHE A 636 4.85 39.13 -10.79
N ILE A 637 6.02 39.79 -10.67
CA ILE A 637 6.96 39.97 -11.78
C ILE A 637 7.53 38.63 -12.24
N GLU A 638 7.79 37.70 -11.31
CA GLU A 638 8.28 36.36 -11.62
C GLU A 638 7.32 35.53 -12.45
N LEU A 639 6.00 35.75 -12.35
CA LEU A 639 5.02 35.03 -13.16
C LEU A 639 5.19 35.28 -14.68
N HIS A 640 5.72 36.44 -15.06
CA HIS A 640 5.78 36.92 -16.45
C HIS A 640 7.17 36.73 -17.09
N GLY A 641 7.97 35.78 -16.61
CA GLY A 641 9.25 35.43 -17.24
C GLY A 641 9.70 34.00 -16.89
N LYS A 642 10.67 33.46 -17.66
CA LYS A 642 11.32 32.19 -17.34
C LYS A 642 11.90 32.30 -15.92
N GLY A 643 11.44 31.43 -15.02
CA GLY A 643 11.78 31.52 -13.60
C GLY A 643 13.29 31.55 -13.37
N ILE A 644 13.74 32.36 -12.42
CA ILE A 644 15.15 32.36 -12.01
C ILE A 644 15.39 31.11 -11.14
N GLU A 645 16.39 30.28 -11.46
CA GLU A 645 16.77 29.08 -10.67
C GLU A 645 16.96 29.33 -9.15
N ARG A 646 17.17 30.59 -8.75
CA ARG A 646 17.28 31.03 -7.34
C ARG A 646 15.95 31.00 -6.56
N TRP A 647 14.80 30.99 -7.23
CA TRP A 647 13.49 31.15 -6.58
C TRP A 647 13.08 29.90 -5.78
N GLU A 648 13.43 28.70 -6.25
CA GLU A 648 13.20 27.44 -5.52
C GLU A 648 14.00 27.33 -4.22
N LYS A 649 15.20 27.92 -4.17
CA LYS A 649 16.05 27.98 -2.97
C LYS A 649 15.56 28.97 -1.91
N ASN A 650 14.79 30.00 -2.29
CA ASN A 650 14.24 30.96 -1.34
C ASN A 650 12.87 30.53 -0.78
N ARG A 651 12.08 29.78 -1.57
CA ARG A 651 10.80 29.22 -1.11
C ARG A 651 10.96 28.18 0.00
N SER A 652 12.08 27.45 0.01
CA SER A 652 12.46 26.51 1.08
C SER A 652 12.92 27.23 2.36
N ARG A 653 13.47 28.44 2.25
CA ARG A 653 13.96 29.26 3.38
C ARG A 653 12.86 30.07 4.09
N LEU A 654 11.77 30.37 3.38
CA LEU A 654 10.60 31.07 3.92
C LEU A 654 9.55 30.14 4.54
N LYS A 655 9.63 28.83 4.31
CA LYS A 655 8.83 27.82 5.04
C LYS A 655 9.44 27.42 6.39
N SER A 656 10.64 27.90 6.71
CA SER A 656 11.35 27.66 7.98
C SER A 656 11.34 28.89 8.91
N LEU A 657 10.49 29.87 8.64
CA LEU A 657 10.15 31.02 9.49
C LEU A 657 8.63 31.06 9.60
#